data_AF-A0A2C1KM09-F1
#
_entry.id   AF-A0A2C1KM09-F1
#
_cell.length_a   1.000
_cell.length_b   1.000
_cell.length_c   1.000
_cell.angle_alpha   90.00
_cell.angle_beta   90.00
_cell.angle_gamma   90.00
#
_symmetry.space_group_name_H-M   'P 1'
#
loop_
_entity.id
_entity.type
_entity.pdbx_description
1 polymer ?
#
loop_
_entity_poly.entity_id
_entity_poly.type
_entity_poly.pdbx_seq_one_letter_code
_entity_poly.pdbx_strand_id
1 'polypeptide(L)'
;MLIGKRISGRYKILEVVGGGGMANVYLARDMILEREVAMKVLRFDFSNDDEFIKRFRREAQSATSLAHPNIVSIYDVGEEDGIYYIVMEYVEGQTLKQYIQQFAPVHPRKAVNIMVQIASAIQHAHDNQIIHRDIKPHNILIDHHGNVKVTDFGIATALSSTTITQTNSVLGSVHYLSPEQARGGLANKKSDIYSIGIVLFELLTGRLPFDGESAISIALKHLQSETPSPKRWNPDIPQSIENIILRSTAKDPFHRYDSVEEMEKDLETAFDVSRISEERFSIPEDDEATKAIPIITNENFNEHKVEDTIVRKPVSNESINNSNHEDNGNKGKKQKKPKKKKSKLATFIVSVFLILLVAGIAAFTIIPSFFLPKDVEVPDVTGKSYEEAVNILLDSGFEVADPVLVTDEEIEEGYVIKTEPTANEITKEGSTITIYESIGKEKVVLEDYVGRKIDRITSILEMKGFTVEVVKEEYSETEPAGNILSQDPEIGEEVVPEDTVVEFTVSKGPKLVKIEDLVGKTKEEVNKYISETGFSVNVDDEYSAEVEKGSLIRQSPKAGTEVVPKETTLEVVYSLGPEPKPSKTVTKTVTIPYETEEQGKELEVKISIDDEEHSISDVFETFTITSPRVKTLEFTIPPNDKAFYQITVDNKVVISETILYPVE
;
A
#
# COMPACT_ATOMS: atom_id res chain seq x y z
N MET A 1 -17.40 -39.58 -8.74
CA MET A 1 -18.38 -38.90 -7.87
C MET A 1 -17.96 -39.14 -6.42
N LEU A 2 -17.78 -38.08 -5.62
CA LEU A 2 -17.32 -38.19 -4.22
C LEU A 2 -18.46 -38.35 -3.21
N ILE A 3 -19.71 -38.10 -3.60
CA ILE A 3 -20.89 -38.22 -2.75
C ILE A 3 -21.00 -39.64 -2.20
N GLY A 4 -21.17 -39.77 -0.88
CA GLY A 4 -21.20 -41.03 -0.16
C GLY A 4 -19.84 -41.65 0.15
N LYS A 5 -18.74 -41.16 -0.46
CA LYS A 5 -17.37 -41.58 -0.10
C LYS A 5 -17.03 -41.06 1.29
N ARG A 6 -16.28 -41.87 2.04
CA ARG A 6 -15.69 -41.47 3.31
C ARG A 6 -14.23 -41.12 3.07
N ILE A 7 -13.85 -39.88 3.41
CA ILE A 7 -12.49 -39.36 3.25
C ILE A 7 -11.73 -39.48 4.58
N SER A 8 -10.49 -39.96 4.49
CA SER A 8 -9.55 -40.26 5.58
C SER A 8 -10.19 -41.09 6.70
N GLY A 9 -11.12 -41.97 6.34
CA GLY A 9 -11.86 -42.78 7.30
C GLY A 9 -12.64 -41.96 8.34
N ARG A 10 -12.91 -40.66 8.13
CA ARG A 10 -13.57 -39.79 9.13
C ARG A 10 -14.74 -39.01 8.56
N TYR A 11 -14.56 -38.34 7.43
CA TYR A 11 -15.53 -37.40 6.90
C TYR A 11 -16.38 -38.06 5.82
N LYS A 12 -17.68 -38.18 6.02
CA LYS A 12 -18.60 -38.75 5.02
C LYS A 12 -19.20 -37.62 4.19
N ILE A 13 -18.92 -37.60 2.89
CA ILE A 13 -19.46 -36.59 1.96
C ILE A 13 -20.94 -36.85 1.71
N LEU A 14 -21.78 -35.83 1.91
CA LEU A 14 -23.23 -35.89 1.79
C LEU A 14 -23.71 -35.30 0.47
N GLU A 15 -23.35 -34.05 0.18
CA GLU A 15 -23.81 -33.32 -1.01
C GLU A 15 -22.81 -32.24 -1.44
N VAL A 16 -23.04 -31.66 -2.62
CA VAL A 16 -22.26 -30.53 -3.14
C VAL A 16 -22.94 -29.24 -2.70
N VAL A 17 -22.20 -28.34 -2.06
CA VAL A 17 -22.70 -27.02 -1.59
C VAL A 17 -22.36 -25.91 -2.58
N GLY A 18 -21.20 -26.02 -3.24
CA GLY A 18 -20.75 -25.03 -4.21
C GLY A 18 -19.56 -25.51 -5.03
N GLY A 19 -19.25 -24.79 -6.09
CA GLY A 19 -18.11 -25.06 -6.96
C GLY A 19 -17.48 -23.76 -7.45
N GLY A 20 -16.15 -23.70 -7.39
CA GLY A 20 -15.35 -22.58 -7.89
C GLY A 20 -14.43 -22.99 -9.03
N GLY A 21 -13.57 -22.06 -9.45
CA GLY A 21 -12.59 -22.29 -10.53
C GLY A 21 -11.65 -23.46 -10.21
N MET A 22 -11.06 -23.48 -9.01
CA MET A 22 -10.05 -24.48 -8.62
C MET A 22 -10.55 -25.63 -7.73
N ALA A 23 -11.63 -25.42 -6.97
CA ALA A 23 -12.09 -26.36 -5.94
C ALA A 23 -13.61 -26.47 -5.88
N ASN A 24 -14.10 -27.61 -5.41
CA ASN A 24 -15.50 -27.86 -5.10
C ASN A 24 -15.69 -27.92 -3.58
N VAL A 25 -16.79 -27.38 -3.07
CA VAL A 25 -17.14 -27.42 -1.65
C VAL A 25 -18.29 -28.41 -1.45
N TYR A 26 -18.07 -29.37 -0.56
CA TYR A 26 -19.03 -30.41 -0.21
C TYR A 26 -19.49 -30.26 1.24
N LEU A 27 -20.74 -30.58 1.52
CA LEU A 27 -21.21 -30.82 2.87
C LEU A 27 -20.77 -32.24 3.27
N ALA A 28 -20.12 -32.37 4.41
CA ALA A 28 -19.69 -33.65 4.96
C ALA A 28 -20.08 -33.75 6.43
N ARG A 29 -20.22 -34.99 6.92
CA ARG A 29 -20.39 -35.27 8.34
C ARG A 29 -19.10 -35.83 8.92
N ASP A 30 -18.59 -35.17 9.95
CA ASP A 30 -17.53 -35.72 10.79
C ASP A 30 -18.12 -36.84 11.64
N MET A 31 -17.74 -38.09 11.33
CA MET A 31 -18.30 -39.27 11.97
C MET A 31 -17.74 -39.51 13.39
N ILE A 32 -16.70 -38.78 13.79
CA ILE A 32 -16.09 -38.90 15.14
C ILE A 32 -16.72 -37.88 16.08
N LEU A 33 -16.76 -36.61 15.66
CA LEU A 33 -17.35 -35.52 16.45
C LEU A 33 -18.86 -35.32 16.23
N GLU A 34 -19.46 -36.13 15.35
CA GLU A 34 -20.88 -36.14 14.98
C GLU A 34 -21.45 -34.78 14.55
N ARG A 35 -20.65 -33.96 13.87
CA ARG A 35 -21.04 -32.62 13.39
C ARG A 35 -20.95 -32.49 11.88
N GLU A 36 -21.69 -31.54 11.33
CA GLU A 36 -21.58 -31.15 9.93
C GLU A 36 -20.39 -30.21 9.71
N VAL A 37 -19.69 -30.41 8.60
CA VAL A 37 -18.51 -29.66 8.20
C VAL A 37 -18.55 -29.40 6.70
N ALA A 38 -17.99 -28.27 6.27
CA ALA A 38 -17.74 -28.03 4.87
C ALA A 38 -16.37 -28.61 4.49
N MET A 39 -16.29 -29.31 3.37
CA MET A 39 -15.06 -29.88 2.85
C MET A 39 -14.78 -29.29 1.47
N LYS A 40 -13.79 -28.40 1.40
CA LYS A 40 -13.28 -27.84 0.14
C LYS A 40 -12.28 -28.85 -0.44
N VAL A 41 -12.51 -29.31 -1.65
CA VAL A 41 -11.72 -30.34 -2.34
C VAL A 41 -11.19 -29.78 -3.64
N LEU A 42 -9.87 -29.87 -3.86
CA LEU A 42 -9.25 -29.45 -5.12
C LEU A 42 -9.82 -30.28 -6.28
N ARG A 43 -10.17 -29.63 -7.39
CA ARG A 43 -10.69 -30.36 -8.57
C ARG A 43 -9.61 -31.29 -9.13
N PHE A 44 -10.02 -32.47 -9.61
CA PHE A 44 -9.12 -33.46 -10.21
C PHE A 44 -8.31 -32.91 -11.40
N ASP A 45 -8.85 -31.92 -12.12
CA ASP A 45 -8.17 -31.25 -13.24
C ASP A 45 -6.86 -30.56 -12.80
N PHE A 46 -6.73 -30.21 -11.52
CA PHE A 46 -5.56 -29.53 -10.93
C PHE A 46 -4.78 -30.40 -9.94
N SER A 47 -5.16 -31.68 -9.75
CA SER A 47 -4.55 -32.53 -8.72
C SER A 47 -3.10 -32.95 -9.02
N ASN A 48 -2.61 -32.71 -10.23
CA ASN A 48 -1.23 -32.98 -10.65
C ASN A 48 -0.42 -31.69 -10.88
N ASP A 49 -1.01 -30.53 -10.60
CA ASP A 49 -0.35 -29.24 -10.76
C ASP A 49 0.19 -28.76 -9.41
N ASP A 50 1.52 -28.86 -9.25
CA ASP A 50 2.22 -28.49 -8.02
C ASP A 50 1.98 -27.02 -7.62
N GLU A 51 1.71 -26.13 -8.57
CA GLU A 51 1.46 -24.72 -8.29
C GLU A 51 0.07 -24.55 -7.63
N PHE A 52 -0.96 -25.17 -8.20
CA PHE A 52 -2.31 -25.15 -7.60
C PHE A 52 -2.36 -25.85 -6.26
N ILE A 53 -1.65 -26.97 -6.08
CA ILE A 53 -1.55 -27.66 -4.79
C ILE A 53 -0.88 -26.77 -3.74
N LYS A 54 0.24 -26.13 -4.08
CA LYS A 54 0.92 -25.19 -3.17
C LYS A 54 0.02 -24.03 -2.79
N ARG A 55 -0.70 -23.44 -3.76
CA ARG A 55 -1.67 -22.36 -3.51
C ARG A 55 -2.79 -22.81 -2.57
N PHE A 56 -3.39 -23.97 -2.83
CA PHE A 56 -4.46 -24.55 -2.02
C PHE A 56 -4.02 -24.82 -0.57
N ARG A 57 -2.82 -25.38 -0.37
CA ARG A 57 -2.26 -25.59 0.98
C ARG A 57 -1.97 -24.27 1.70
N ARG A 58 -1.45 -23.27 0.98
CA ARG A 58 -1.07 -21.98 1.56
C ARG A 58 -2.31 -21.20 2.04
N GLU A 59 -3.41 -21.24 1.28
CA GLU A 59 -4.71 -20.66 1.65
C GLU A 59 -5.20 -21.22 2.99
N ALA A 60 -5.12 -22.54 3.16
CA ALA A 60 -5.48 -23.18 4.42
C ALA A 60 -4.57 -22.71 5.57
N GLN A 61 -3.26 -22.70 5.36
CA GLN A 61 -2.29 -22.29 6.38
C GLN A 61 -2.50 -20.85 6.87
N SER A 62 -2.85 -19.91 5.99
CA SER A 62 -3.12 -18.52 6.40
C SER A 62 -4.36 -18.38 7.28
N ALA A 63 -5.36 -19.25 7.12
CA ALA A 63 -6.61 -19.16 7.87
C ALA A 63 -6.63 -20.01 9.15
N THR A 64 -5.78 -21.04 9.27
CA THR A 64 -5.70 -21.89 10.48
C THR A 64 -5.32 -21.11 11.75
N SER A 65 -4.56 -20.02 11.62
CA SER A 65 -4.17 -19.18 12.78
C SER A 65 -5.24 -18.18 13.20
N LEU A 66 -6.32 -18.01 12.42
CA LEU A 66 -7.36 -17.02 12.70
C LEU A 66 -8.50 -17.65 13.50
N ALA A 67 -8.79 -17.09 14.67
CA ALA A 67 -9.87 -17.55 15.54
C ALA A 67 -10.79 -16.36 15.86
N HIS A 68 -11.88 -16.24 15.12
CA HIS A 68 -12.81 -15.12 15.23
C HIS A 68 -14.25 -15.57 14.93
N PRO A 69 -15.29 -15.08 15.64
CA PRO A 69 -16.69 -15.45 15.40
C PRO A 69 -17.13 -15.21 13.95
N ASN A 70 -16.63 -14.14 13.33
CA ASN A 70 -16.95 -13.76 11.95
C ASN A 70 -15.95 -14.28 10.90
N ILE A 71 -15.09 -15.24 11.24
CA ILE A 71 -14.20 -15.95 10.30
C ILE A 71 -14.58 -17.43 10.29
N VAL A 72 -14.66 -18.04 9.11
CA VAL A 72 -14.88 -19.49 8.98
C VAL A 72 -13.67 -20.23 9.54
N SER A 73 -13.91 -21.07 10.55
CA SER A 73 -12.83 -21.82 11.20
C SER A 73 -12.38 -23.01 10.35
N ILE A 74 -11.07 -23.20 10.20
CA ILE A 74 -10.48 -24.39 9.59
C ILE A 74 -10.20 -25.43 10.67
N TYR A 75 -10.68 -26.65 10.46
CA TYR A 75 -10.53 -27.76 11.41
C TYR A 75 -9.42 -28.74 11.03
N ASP A 76 -9.24 -28.98 9.73
CA ASP A 76 -8.32 -30.02 9.26
C ASP A 76 -7.87 -29.75 7.82
N VAL A 77 -6.69 -30.22 7.45
CA VAL A 77 -6.15 -30.15 6.08
C VAL A 77 -5.48 -31.48 5.79
N GLY A 78 -5.82 -32.10 4.66
CA GLY A 78 -5.36 -33.44 4.37
C GLY A 78 -5.29 -33.79 2.89
N GLU A 79 -4.78 -34.99 2.66
CA GLU A 79 -4.61 -35.60 1.36
C GLU A 79 -4.91 -37.11 1.47
N GLU A 80 -5.75 -37.63 0.58
CA GLU A 80 -6.03 -39.07 0.49
C GLU A 80 -6.24 -39.48 -0.97
N ASP A 81 -5.54 -40.51 -1.44
CA ASP A 81 -5.64 -41.01 -2.82
C ASP A 81 -5.47 -39.91 -3.90
N GLY A 82 -4.61 -38.91 -3.66
CA GLY A 82 -4.42 -37.75 -4.55
C GLY A 82 -5.56 -36.72 -4.49
N ILE A 83 -6.47 -36.83 -3.52
CA ILE A 83 -7.52 -35.85 -3.24
C ILE A 83 -7.04 -34.93 -2.13
N TYR A 84 -6.74 -33.67 -2.48
CA TYR A 84 -6.40 -32.62 -1.52
C TYR A 84 -7.68 -31.96 -1.00
N TYR A 85 -7.79 -31.84 0.33
CA TYR A 85 -8.98 -31.28 0.95
C TYR A 85 -8.69 -30.42 2.19
N ILE A 86 -9.59 -29.47 2.46
CA ILE A 86 -9.62 -28.62 3.64
C ILE A 86 -10.99 -28.81 4.30
N VAL A 87 -11.00 -29.12 5.59
CA VAL A 87 -12.22 -29.24 6.38
C VAL A 87 -12.39 -27.97 7.20
N MET A 88 -13.56 -27.35 7.06
CA MET A 88 -13.87 -26.08 7.67
C MET A 88 -15.28 -26.09 8.27
N GLU A 89 -15.58 -25.06 9.06
CA GLU A 89 -16.91 -24.82 9.61
C GLU A 89 -17.97 -24.79 8.50
N TYR A 90 -19.05 -25.55 8.69
CA TYR A 90 -20.23 -25.44 7.84
C TYR A 90 -21.11 -24.31 8.36
N VAL A 91 -21.36 -23.32 7.51
CA VAL A 91 -22.25 -22.19 7.82
C VAL A 91 -23.57 -22.42 7.10
N GLU A 92 -24.63 -22.73 7.84
CA GLU A 92 -25.97 -22.95 7.29
C GLU A 92 -26.59 -21.60 6.90
N GLY A 93 -26.61 -21.32 5.59
CA GLY A 93 -27.06 -20.04 5.07
C GLY A 93 -26.75 -19.87 3.60
N GLN A 94 -26.54 -18.63 3.19
CA GLN A 94 -26.23 -18.28 1.81
C GLN A 94 -25.06 -17.31 1.71
N THR A 95 -24.48 -17.16 0.52
CA THR A 95 -23.48 -16.13 0.26
C THR A 95 -24.12 -14.74 0.34
N LEU A 96 -23.34 -13.73 0.68
CA LEU A 96 -23.79 -12.34 0.68
C LEU A 96 -24.21 -11.90 -0.73
N LYS A 97 -23.62 -12.48 -1.79
CA LYS A 97 -24.07 -12.23 -3.17
C LYS A 97 -25.51 -12.68 -3.40
N GLN A 98 -25.84 -13.90 -2.98
CA GLN A 98 -27.22 -14.42 -3.07
C GLN A 98 -28.17 -13.59 -2.21
N TYR A 99 -27.71 -13.17 -1.03
CA TYR A 99 -28.47 -12.28 -0.16
C TYR A 99 -28.77 -10.92 -0.84
N ILE A 100 -27.77 -10.28 -1.46
CA ILE A 100 -27.94 -9.04 -2.23
C ILE A 100 -28.94 -9.23 -3.38
N GLN A 101 -28.84 -10.32 -4.13
CA GLN A 101 -29.76 -10.61 -5.24
C GLN A 101 -31.23 -10.75 -4.79
N GLN A 102 -31.46 -11.21 -3.56
CA GLN A 102 -32.82 -11.41 -3.02
C GLN A 102 -33.37 -10.18 -2.30
N PHE A 103 -32.52 -9.44 -1.59
CA PHE A 103 -32.95 -8.43 -0.61
C PHE A 103 -32.46 -7.01 -0.89
N ALA A 104 -31.63 -6.79 -1.91
CA ALA A 104 -31.18 -5.43 -2.23
C ALA A 104 -32.27 -4.60 -2.93
N PRO A 105 -32.31 -3.27 -2.72
CA PRO A 105 -31.45 -2.49 -1.82
C PRO A 105 -31.73 -2.79 -0.34
N VAL A 106 -30.68 -3.10 0.42
CA VAL A 106 -30.78 -3.47 1.83
C VAL A 106 -30.93 -2.22 2.68
N HIS A 107 -31.84 -2.24 3.67
CA HIS A 107 -32.06 -1.12 4.57
C HIS A 107 -30.74 -0.69 5.26
N PRO A 108 -30.39 0.62 5.33
CA PRO A 108 -29.08 1.08 5.77
C PRO A 108 -28.62 0.52 7.12
N ARG A 109 -29.51 0.45 8.13
CA ARG A 109 -29.17 -0.14 9.44
C ARG A 109 -28.75 -1.60 9.35
N LYS A 110 -29.40 -2.40 8.50
CA LYS A 110 -29.07 -3.81 8.33
C LYS A 110 -27.76 -3.97 7.55
N ALA A 111 -27.54 -3.13 6.54
CA ALA A 111 -26.27 -3.11 5.81
C ALA A 111 -25.09 -2.77 6.73
N VAL A 112 -25.20 -1.75 7.59
CA VAL A 112 -24.17 -1.40 8.58
C VAL A 112 -23.90 -2.55 9.55
N ASN A 113 -24.93 -3.21 10.09
CA ASN A 113 -24.74 -4.38 10.97
C ASN A 113 -23.99 -5.55 10.30
N ILE A 114 -24.19 -5.75 8.99
CA ILE A 114 -23.43 -6.73 8.21
C ILE A 114 -21.99 -6.25 8.04
N MET A 115 -21.79 -4.98 7.69
CA MET A 115 -20.46 -4.42 7.46
C MET A 115 -19.59 -4.35 8.72
N VAL A 116 -20.16 -4.06 9.90
CA VAL A 116 -19.42 -4.09 11.17
C VAL A 116 -18.85 -5.49 11.43
N GLN A 117 -19.65 -6.55 11.22
CA GLN A 117 -19.17 -7.93 11.36
C GLN A 117 -18.07 -8.29 10.35
N ILE A 118 -18.15 -7.78 9.11
CA ILE A 118 -17.10 -7.95 8.10
C ILE A 118 -15.83 -7.20 8.52
N ALA A 119 -15.96 -5.94 8.92
CA ALA A 119 -14.83 -5.10 9.34
C ALA A 119 -14.11 -5.74 10.53
N SER A 120 -14.86 -6.20 11.54
CA SER A 120 -14.33 -6.92 12.71
C SER A 120 -13.50 -8.15 12.32
N ALA A 121 -14.00 -8.97 11.37
CA ALA A 121 -13.27 -10.12 10.85
C ALA A 121 -11.97 -9.73 10.14
N ILE A 122 -12.01 -8.73 9.26
CA ILE A 122 -10.85 -8.30 8.47
C ILE A 122 -9.82 -7.61 9.36
N GLN A 123 -10.25 -6.81 10.34
CA GLN A 123 -9.37 -6.21 11.34
C GLN A 123 -8.60 -7.29 12.11
N HIS A 124 -9.28 -8.33 12.60
CA HIS A 124 -8.62 -9.45 13.28
C HIS A 124 -7.57 -10.14 12.39
N ALA A 125 -7.84 -10.29 11.10
CA ALA A 125 -6.87 -10.82 10.15
C ALA A 125 -5.66 -9.87 9.97
N HIS A 126 -5.91 -8.57 9.84
CA HIS A 126 -4.88 -7.55 9.67
C HIS A 126 -3.95 -7.43 10.89
N ASP A 127 -4.47 -7.64 12.10
CA ASP A 127 -3.68 -7.70 13.34
C ASP A 127 -2.73 -8.91 13.36
N ASN A 128 -3.14 -10.01 12.74
CA ASN A 128 -2.32 -11.20 12.52
C ASN A 128 -1.50 -11.12 11.21
N GLN A 129 -1.34 -9.91 10.64
CA GLN A 129 -0.57 -9.64 9.42
C GLN A 129 -1.06 -10.40 8.17
N ILE A 130 -2.33 -10.81 8.17
CA ILE A 130 -2.98 -11.50 7.05
C ILE A 130 -3.88 -10.49 6.34
N ILE A 131 -3.66 -10.31 5.03
CA ILE A 131 -4.49 -9.48 4.16
C ILE A 131 -5.40 -10.43 3.37
N HIS A 132 -6.68 -10.10 3.22
CA HIS A 132 -7.66 -10.97 2.56
C HIS A 132 -7.51 -10.98 1.03
N ARG A 133 -7.27 -9.82 0.41
CA ARG A 133 -6.95 -9.60 -1.04
C ARG A 133 -8.09 -9.80 -2.04
N ASP A 134 -9.09 -10.63 -1.71
CA ASP A 134 -10.23 -10.94 -2.58
C ASP A 134 -11.58 -10.75 -1.85
N ILE A 135 -11.76 -9.60 -1.18
CA ILE A 135 -13.03 -9.31 -0.49
C ILE A 135 -14.13 -9.08 -1.52
N LYS A 136 -15.14 -9.94 -1.50
CA LYS A 136 -16.33 -9.86 -2.35
C LYS A 136 -17.51 -10.60 -1.72
N PRO A 137 -18.76 -10.32 -2.12
CA PRO A 137 -19.94 -10.95 -1.52
C PRO A 137 -20.02 -12.47 -1.71
N HIS A 138 -19.25 -13.05 -2.62
CA HIS A 138 -19.16 -14.51 -2.79
C HIS A 138 -18.35 -15.20 -1.67
N ASN A 139 -17.38 -14.50 -1.09
CA ASN A 139 -16.50 -15.01 -0.03
C ASN A 139 -17.01 -14.62 1.38
N ILE A 140 -18.25 -14.15 1.46
CA ILE A 140 -18.89 -13.74 2.70
C ILE A 140 -20.19 -14.53 2.82
N LEU A 141 -20.38 -15.23 3.93
CA LEU A 141 -21.56 -16.04 4.22
C LEU A 141 -22.42 -15.34 5.26
N ILE A 142 -23.74 -15.46 5.11
CA ILE A 142 -24.72 -14.98 6.08
C ILE A 142 -25.68 -16.11 6.44
N ASP A 143 -25.78 -16.40 7.74
CA ASP A 143 -26.70 -17.42 8.24
C ASP A 143 -28.13 -16.89 8.36
N HIS A 144 -29.08 -17.76 8.71
CA HIS A 144 -30.49 -17.39 8.88
C HIS A 144 -30.74 -16.39 10.02
N HIS A 145 -29.78 -16.23 10.94
CA HIS A 145 -29.87 -15.37 12.11
C HIS A 145 -29.23 -13.99 11.87
N GLY A 146 -28.59 -13.80 10.71
CA GLY A 146 -27.91 -12.58 10.32
C GLY A 146 -26.46 -12.48 10.79
N ASN A 147 -25.87 -13.58 11.26
CA ASN A 147 -24.45 -13.63 11.56
C ASN A 147 -23.66 -13.79 10.27
N VAL A 148 -22.57 -13.02 10.17
CA VAL A 148 -21.71 -13.00 8.99
C VAL A 148 -20.43 -13.77 9.26
N LYS A 149 -19.98 -14.58 8.30
CA LYS A 149 -18.69 -15.26 8.34
C LYS A 149 -17.93 -15.06 7.04
N VAL A 150 -16.70 -14.58 7.15
CA VAL A 150 -15.77 -14.41 6.03
C VAL A 150 -15.01 -15.72 5.80
N THR A 151 -14.93 -16.15 4.54
CA THR A 151 -14.21 -17.35 4.10
C THR A 151 -13.15 -16.99 3.07
N ASP A 152 -12.33 -17.96 2.68
CA ASP A 152 -11.42 -17.86 1.54
C ASP A 152 -10.42 -16.69 1.69
N PHE A 153 -9.77 -16.62 2.85
CA PHE A 153 -8.64 -15.70 3.10
C PHE A 153 -7.53 -16.01 2.09
N GLY A 154 -7.55 -15.22 1.02
CA GLY A 154 -6.88 -15.54 -0.22
C GLY A 154 -5.41 -15.17 -0.21
N ILE A 155 -4.57 -16.15 -0.54
CA ILE A 155 -3.24 -15.92 -1.07
C ILE A 155 -3.33 -15.99 -2.59
N ALA A 156 -3.96 -14.99 -3.19
CA ALA A 156 -4.03 -14.85 -4.64
C ALA A 156 -3.55 -13.46 -5.06
N THR A 157 -2.23 -13.29 -5.07
CA THR A 157 -1.59 -12.27 -5.92
C THR A 157 -0.29 -12.86 -6.47
N ALA A 158 -0.44 -13.70 -7.48
CA ALA A 158 0.26 -13.48 -8.74
C ALA A 158 -0.83 -13.54 -9.81
N LEU A 159 -1.66 -12.48 -9.88
CA LEU A 159 -2.27 -12.16 -11.16
C LEU A 159 -1.11 -11.67 -12.02
N SER A 160 -0.41 -12.59 -12.67
CA SER A 160 0.42 -12.22 -13.81
C SER A 160 -0.48 -11.43 -14.75
N SER A 161 0.04 -10.33 -15.30
CA SER A 161 -0.62 -9.50 -16.33
C SER A 161 -1.25 -10.34 -17.45
N THR A 162 -0.70 -11.54 -17.71
CA THR A 162 -1.19 -12.55 -18.66
C THR A 162 -2.52 -13.23 -18.30
N THR A 163 -2.94 -13.26 -17.03
CA THR A 163 -4.19 -13.95 -16.61
C THR A 163 -5.43 -13.09 -16.89
N ILE A 164 -5.29 -11.76 -16.84
CA ILE A 164 -6.36 -10.80 -17.14
C ILE A 164 -6.75 -10.86 -18.62
N THR A 165 -5.80 -11.13 -19.52
CA THR A 165 -6.03 -11.12 -20.96
C THR A 165 -6.53 -12.46 -21.53
N GLN A 166 -6.37 -13.59 -20.82
CA GLN A 166 -6.61 -14.92 -21.41
C GLN A 166 -7.77 -15.74 -20.84
N THR A 167 -8.48 -15.33 -19.78
CA THR A 167 -9.54 -16.18 -19.19
C THR A 167 -10.87 -15.49 -18.90
N ASN A 168 -11.90 -15.86 -19.68
CA ASN A 168 -13.31 -15.52 -19.45
C ASN A 168 -13.88 -15.99 -18.09
N SER A 169 -13.12 -16.73 -17.28
CA SER A 169 -13.51 -17.21 -15.95
C SER A 169 -13.22 -16.22 -14.80
N VAL A 170 -12.53 -15.10 -15.07
CA VAL A 170 -12.15 -14.07 -14.07
C VAL A 170 -13.15 -12.90 -14.02
N LEU A 171 -14.27 -12.99 -14.75
CA LEU A 171 -15.23 -11.90 -14.90
C LEU A 171 -15.86 -11.42 -13.58
N GLY A 172 -15.95 -12.28 -12.55
CA GLY A 172 -16.62 -11.96 -11.29
C GLY A 172 -15.80 -11.21 -10.24
N SER A 173 -14.46 -11.28 -10.28
CA SER A 173 -13.60 -10.69 -9.25
C SER A 173 -13.20 -9.24 -9.55
N VAL A 174 -13.19 -8.84 -10.82
CA VAL A 174 -12.72 -7.51 -11.25
C VAL A 174 -13.58 -6.35 -10.74
N HIS A 175 -14.84 -6.62 -10.40
CA HIS A 175 -15.80 -5.63 -9.91
C HIS A 175 -15.53 -5.11 -8.49
N TYR A 176 -14.69 -5.81 -7.71
CA TYR A 176 -14.35 -5.43 -6.33
C TYR A 176 -12.86 -5.08 -6.19
N LEU A 177 -12.17 -4.97 -7.31
CA LEU A 177 -10.72 -4.78 -7.38
C LEU A 177 -10.34 -3.38 -6.89
N SER A 178 -9.32 -3.29 -6.05
CA SER A 178 -8.76 -1.99 -5.67
C SER A 178 -7.95 -1.36 -6.82
N PRO A 179 -7.80 -0.02 -6.86
CA PRO A 179 -6.99 0.67 -7.87
C PRO A 179 -5.56 0.13 -7.95
N GLU A 180 -4.91 -0.11 -6.82
CA GLU A 180 -3.56 -0.68 -6.78
C GLU A 180 -3.50 -2.10 -7.39
N GLN A 181 -4.50 -2.94 -7.17
CA GLN A 181 -4.58 -4.25 -7.83
C GLN A 181 -4.91 -4.14 -9.33
N ALA A 182 -5.71 -3.15 -9.72
CA ALA A 182 -6.01 -2.87 -11.13
C ALA A 182 -4.78 -2.40 -11.92
N ARG A 183 -3.80 -1.77 -11.27
CA ARG A 183 -2.47 -1.48 -11.85
C ARG A 183 -1.52 -2.68 -11.86
N GLY A 184 -1.95 -3.85 -11.37
CA GLY A 184 -1.09 -5.02 -11.18
C GLY A 184 -0.23 -4.99 -9.91
N GLY A 185 -0.45 -4.02 -9.01
CA GLY A 185 0.23 -3.94 -7.72
C GLY A 185 -0.24 -5.02 -6.72
N LEU A 186 0.55 -5.23 -5.66
CA LEU A 186 0.19 -6.15 -4.59
C LEU A 186 -0.89 -5.54 -3.69
N ALA A 187 -1.92 -6.34 -3.38
CA ALA A 187 -2.94 -5.98 -2.42
C ALA A 187 -2.34 -5.78 -1.02
N ASN A 188 -2.73 -4.70 -0.35
CA ASN A 188 -2.35 -4.35 1.00
C ASN A 188 -3.59 -4.19 1.90
N LYS A 189 -3.40 -3.79 3.17
CA LYS A 189 -4.51 -3.57 4.12
C LYS A 189 -5.52 -2.53 3.61
N LYS A 190 -5.07 -1.47 2.93
CA LYS A 190 -5.93 -0.43 2.35
C LYS A 190 -6.65 -0.91 1.07
N SER A 191 -6.18 -1.97 0.42
CA SER A 191 -6.89 -2.64 -0.67
C SER A 191 -8.15 -3.33 -0.18
N ASP A 192 -8.07 -4.02 0.97
CA ASP A 192 -9.23 -4.65 1.61
C ASP A 192 -10.29 -3.58 1.99
N ILE A 193 -9.87 -2.45 2.55
CA ILE A 193 -10.75 -1.31 2.90
C ILE A 193 -11.51 -0.81 1.65
N TYR A 194 -10.84 -0.71 0.51
CA TYR A 194 -11.48 -0.33 -0.75
C TYR A 194 -12.58 -1.31 -1.15
N SER A 195 -12.26 -2.61 -1.16
CA SER A 195 -13.22 -3.65 -1.54
C SER A 195 -14.42 -3.72 -0.58
N ILE A 196 -14.21 -3.51 0.73
CA ILE A 196 -15.28 -3.36 1.73
C ILE A 196 -16.22 -2.19 1.36
N GLY A 197 -15.67 -1.05 0.92
CA GLY A 197 -16.46 0.09 0.43
C GLY A 197 -17.33 -0.25 -0.78
N ILE A 198 -16.80 -1.02 -1.75
CA ILE A 198 -17.57 -1.50 -2.91
C ILE A 198 -18.70 -2.46 -2.48
N VAL A 199 -18.44 -3.36 -1.52
CA VAL A 199 -19.46 -4.27 -0.96
C VAL A 199 -20.58 -3.49 -0.27
N LEU A 200 -20.25 -2.47 0.52
CA LEU A 200 -21.23 -1.61 1.17
C LEU A 200 -22.09 -0.84 0.14
N PHE A 201 -21.46 -0.30 -0.91
CA PHE A 201 -22.19 0.34 -2.01
C PHE A 201 -23.20 -0.62 -2.64
N GLU A 202 -22.79 -1.87 -2.93
CA GLU A 202 -23.66 -2.86 -3.54
C GLU A 202 -24.81 -3.30 -2.61
N LEU A 203 -24.55 -3.46 -1.31
CA LEU A 203 -25.61 -3.77 -0.34
C LEU A 203 -26.72 -2.72 -0.33
N LEU A 204 -26.35 -1.44 -0.36
CA LEU A 204 -27.29 -0.33 -0.22
C LEU A 204 -28.03 0.00 -1.52
N THR A 205 -27.45 -0.30 -2.67
CA THR A 205 -27.98 0.09 -3.99
C THR A 205 -28.46 -1.09 -4.84
N GLY A 206 -28.02 -2.32 -4.52
CA GLY A 206 -28.20 -3.52 -5.34
C GLY A 206 -27.40 -3.49 -6.66
N ARG A 207 -26.48 -2.54 -6.82
CA ARG A 207 -25.71 -2.29 -8.04
C ARG A 207 -24.24 -2.11 -7.70
N LEU A 208 -23.37 -2.37 -8.67
CA LEU A 208 -21.95 -2.05 -8.55
C LEU A 208 -21.71 -0.60 -8.99
N PRO A 209 -20.71 0.09 -8.41
CA PRO A 209 -20.42 1.49 -8.75
C PRO A 209 -19.85 1.62 -10.17
N PHE A 210 -19.16 0.59 -10.65
CA PHE A 210 -18.56 0.52 -11.98
C PHE A 210 -19.03 -0.73 -12.71
N ASP A 211 -19.44 -0.54 -13.95
CA ASP A 211 -19.90 -1.59 -14.87
C ASP A 211 -19.29 -1.34 -16.25
N GLY A 212 -19.13 -2.36 -17.09
CA GLY A 212 -18.47 -2.23 -18.39
C GLY A 212 -18.52 -3.51 -19.22
N GLU A 213 -18.33 -3.37 -20.54
CA GLU A 213 -18.43 -4.49 -21.50
C GLU A 213 -17.26 -5.48 -21.38
N SER A 214 -16.13 -5.06 -20.80
CA SER A 214 -14.95 -5.90 -20.59
C SER A 214 -14.36 -5.75 -19.20
N ALA A 215 -13.65 -6.78 -18.73
CA ALA A 215 -12.93 -6.76 -17.45
C ALA A 215 -11.92 -5.61 -17.36
N ILE A 216 -11.24 -5.31 -18.46
CA ILE A 216 -10.29 -4.20 -18.58
C ILE A 216 -11.02 -2.85 -18.41
N SER A 217 -12.19 -2.68 -19.02
CA SER A 217 -12.99 -1.45 -18.88
C SER A 217 -13.43 -1.19 -17.44
N ILE A 218 -13.77 -2.25 -16.71
CA ILE A 218 -14.14 -2.16 -15.28
C ILE A 218 -12.91 -1.81 -14.44
N ALA A 219 -11.77 -2.44 -14.70
CA ALA A 219 -10.50 -2.14 -14.01
C ALA A 219 -10.07 -0.68 -14.24
N LEU A 220 -10.17 -0.16 -15.47
CA LEU A 220 -9.90 1.25 -15.77
C LEU A 220 -10.84 2.20 -15.02
N LYS A 221 -12.12 1.85 -14.85
CA LYS A 221 -13.05 2.64 -14.03
C LYS A 221 -12.65 2.65 -12.56
N HIS A 222 -12.20 1.52 -12.02
CA HIS A 222 -11.63 1.49 -10.68
C HIS A 222 -10.43 2.43 -10.53
N LEU A 223 -9.61 2.59 -11.57
CA LEU A 223 -8.44 3.48 -11.58
C LEU A 223 -8.77 4.97 -11.73
N GLN A 224 -9.69 5.32 -12.64
CA GLN A 224 -9.84 6.69 -13.14
C GLN A 224 -11.21 7.32 -12.84
N SER A 225 -12.26 6.52 -12.68
CA SER A 225 -13.62 7.05 -12.51
C SER A 225 -13.96 7.23 -11.04
N GLU A 226 -14.41 8.43 -10.65
CA GLU A 226 -14.88 8.69 -9.29
C GLU A 226 -16.07 7.81 -8.91
N THR A 227 -16.11 7.39 -7.64
CA THR A 227 -17.21 6.56 -7.13
C THR A 227 -18.51 7.38 -7.12
N PRO A 228 -19.58 6.91 -7.80
CA PRO A 228 -20.83 7.65 -7.85
C PRO A 228 -21.49 7.71 -6.47
N SER A 229 -22.28 8.75 -6.23
CA SER A 229 -23.09 8.86 -5.01
C SER A 229 -24.10 7.70 -4.93
N PRO A 230 -24.13 6.90 -3.85
CA PRO A 230 -25.12 5.84 -3.68
C PRO A 230 -26.53 6.41 -3.48
N LYS A 231 -26.64 7.66 -3.01
CA LYS A 231 -27.91 8.40 -2.85
C LYS A 231 -28.64 8.65 -4.17
N ARG A 232 -27.92 8.54 -5.30
CA ARG A 232 -28.53 8.56 -6.65
C ARG A 232 -29.58 7.46 -6.82
N TRP A 233 -29.38 6.29 -6.20
CA TRP A 233 -30.31 5.15 -6.30
C TRP A 233 -31.13 4.94 -5.05
N ASN A 234 -30.59 5.29 -3.88
CA ASN A 234 -31.30 5.16 -2.61
C ASN A 234 -31.13 6.46 -1.78
N PRO A 235 -32.05 7.43 -1.93
CA PRO A 235 -31.98 8.71 -1.23
C PRO A 235 -32.06 8.61 0.30
N ASP A 236 -32.54 7.48 0.84
CA ASP A 236 -32.68 7.26 2.28
C ASP A 236 -31.35 6.94 2.97
N ILE A 237 -30.25 6.82 2.20
CA ILE A 237 -28.91 6.62 2.75
C ILE A 237 -28.45 7.91 3.48
N PRO A 238 -28.13 7.84 4.79
CA PRO A 238 -27.54 8.95 5.54
C PRO A 238 -26.22 9.42 4.94
N GLN A 239 -25.91 10.70 5.09
CA GLN A 239 -24.67 11.30 4.56
C GLN A 239 -23.41 10.66 5.13
N SER A 240 -23.42 10.32 6.42
CA SER A 240 -22.36 9.57 7.11
C SER A 240 -22.00 8.26 6.39
N ILE A 241 -23.00 7.49 5.94
CA ILE A 241 -22.78 6.21 5.23
C ILE A 241 -22.24 6.44 3.81
N GLU A 242 -22.73 7.47 3.13
CA GLU A 242 -22.15 7.88 1.84
C GLU A 242 -20.67 8.27 2.02
N ASN A 243 -20.33 9.02 3.06
CA ASN A 243 -18.96 9.42 3.34
C ASN A 243 -18.05 8.22 3.60
N ILE A 244 -18.53 7.20 4.33
CA ILE A 244 -17.79 5.95 4.53
C ILE A 244 -17.48 5.29 3.18
N ILE A 245 -18.46 5.20 2.28
CA ILE A 245 -18.24 4.63 0.93
C ILE A 245 -17.23 5.46 0.15
N LEU A 246 -17.39 6.78 0.09
CA LEU A 246 -16.53 7.65 -0.70
C LEU A 246 -15.09 7.66 -0.17
N ARG A 247 -14.91 7.71 1.16
CA ARG A 247 -13.59 7.65 1.81
C ARG A 247 -12.92 6.30 1.60
N SER A 248 -13.63 5.19 1.80
CA SER A 248 -13.08 3.85 1.55
C SER A 248 -12.70 3.64 0.08
N THR A 249 -13.45 4.23 -0.86
CA THR A 249 -13.25 4.05 -2.31
C THR A 249 -12.42 5.16 -2.97
N ALA A 250 -11.73 6.00 -2.17
CA ALA A 250 -10.78 6.98 -2.69
C ALA A 250 -9.69 6.29 -3.52
N LYS A 251 -9.28 6.90 -4.63
CA LYS A 251 -8.33 6.27 -5.58
C LYS A 251 -6.95 6.15 -4.98
N ASP A 252 -6.46 7.23 -4.38
CA ASP A 252 -5.25 7.23 -3.58
C ASP A 252 -5.50 6.53 -2.23
N PRO A 253 -4.76 5.46 -1.90
CA PRO A 253 -4.81 4.83 -0.59
C PRO A 253 -4.55 5.80 0.59
N PHE A 254 -3.82 6.90 0.38
CA PHE A 254 -3.55 7.89 1.43
C PHE A 254 -4.81 8.59 1.93
N HIS A 255 -5.82 8.78 1.07
CA HIS A 255 -7.10 9.40 1.45
C HIS A 255 -8.13 8.42 2.01
N ARG A 256 -7.82 7.12 2.05
CA ARG A 256 -8.66 6.08 2.70
C ARG A 256 -8.40 6.06 4.21
N TYR A 257 -9.21 5.29 4.93
CA TYR A 257 -8.94 4.94 6.33
C TYR A 257 -7.54 4.34 6.49
N ASP A 258 -6.90 4.61 7.62
CA ASP A 258 -5.57 4.06 7.91
C ASP A 258 -5.62 2.59 8.34
N SER A 259 -6.73 2.19 8.98
CA SER A 259 -6.99 0.82 9.39
C SER A 259 -8.47 0.45 9.23
N VAL A 260 -8.76 -0.85 9.26
CA VAL A 260 -10.14 -1.35 9.26
C VAL A 260 -10.85 -1.00 10.57
N GLU A 261 -10.12 -0.95 11.68
CA GLU A 261 -10.62 -0.48 12.99
C GLU A 261 -11.16 0.95 12.91
N GLU A 262 -10.48 1.86 12.20
CA GLU A 262 -10.98 3.23 12.00
C GLU A 262 -12.30 3.23 11.21
N MET A 263 -12.37 2.41 10.15
CA MET A 263 -13.59 2.25 9.35
C MET A 263 -14.74 1.60 10.15
N GLU A 264 -14.44 0.63 11.01
CA GLU A 264 -15.41 -0.04 11.88
C GLU A 264 -16.06 0.95 12.87
N LYS A 265 -15.24 1.77 13.55
CA LYS A 265 -15.74 2.84 14.44
C LYS A 265 -16.60 3.86 13.70
N ASP A 266 -16.24 4.19 12.46
CA ASP A 266 -17.02 5.08 11.62
C ASP A 266 -18.38 4.47 11.25
N LEU A 267 -18.42 3.16 10.95
CA LEU A 267 -19.66 2.40 10.71
C LEU A 267 -20.55 2.34 11.96
N GLU A 268 -19.98 2.12 13.15
CA GLU A 268 -20.74 2.04 14.41
C GLU A 268 -21.44 3.37 14.75
N THR A 269 -20.78 4.49 14.47
CA THR A 269 -21.32 5.84 14.75
C THR A 269 -22.16 6.39 13.60
N ALA A 270 -22.34 5.65 12.50
CA ALA A 270 -22.97 6.17 11.28
C ALA A 270 -24.43 6.67 11.47
N PHE A 271 -25.14 6.23 12.51
CA PHE A 271 -26.51 6.68 12.82
C PHE A 271 -26.59 7.66 14.00
N ASP A 272 -25.47 8.17 14.48
CA ASP A 272 -25.46 9.14 15.57
C ASP A 272 -26.12 10.45 15.16
N VAL A 273 -26.90 11.01 16.08
CA VAL A 273 -27.68 12.23 15.85
C VAL A 273 -26.79 13.43 15.50
N SER A 274 -25.56 13.46 16.03
CA SER A 274 -24.56 14.50 15.74
C SER A 274 -24.10 14.51 14.28
N ARG A 275 -24.28 13.41 13.53
CA ARG A 275 -23.78 13.24 12.15
C ARG A 275 -24.85 13.45 11.07
N ILE A 276 -26.07 13.80 11.46
CA ILE A 276 -27.18 14.02 10.51
C ILE A 276 -26.86 15.12 9.49
N SER A 277 -26.14 16.16 9.92
CA SER A 277 -25.76 17.31 9.11
C SER A 277 -24.30 17.28 8.65
N GLU A 278 -23.68 16.10 8.59
CA GLU A 278 -22.32 15.94 8.07
C GLU A 278 -22.27 16.40 6.61
N GLU A 279 -21.21 17.11 6.22
CA GLU A 279 -20.99 17.47 4.82
C GLU A 279 -20.50 16.27 4.02
N ARG A 280 -20.68 16.31 2.70
CA ARG A 280 -20.20 15.22 1.83
C ARG A 280 -18.68 15.19 1.84
N PHE A 281 -18.11 14.00 2.01
CA PHE A 281 -16.66 13.80 1.92
C PHE A 281 -16.13 14.24 0.55
N SER A 282 -15.11 15.11 0.58
CA SER A 282 -14.30 15.52 -0.55
C SER A 282 -12.84 15.36 -0.18
N ILE A 283 -12.02 14.97 -1.16
CA ILE A 283 -10.57 14.93 -0.99
C ILE A 283 -10.09 16.39 -0.84
N PRO A 284 -9.27 16.73 0.19
CA PRO A 284 -8.71 18.07 0.32
C PRO A 284 -7.92 18.43 -0.94
N GLU A 285 -8.22 19.57 -1.57
CA GLU A 285 -7.36 20.12 -2.62
C GLU A 285 -6.06 20.58 -1.96
N ASP A 286 -4.95 19.98 -2.35
CA ASP A 286 -3.62 20.41 -1.93
C ASP A 286 -3.26 21.70 -2.69
N ASP A 287 -3.68 22.83 -2.12
CA ASP A 287 -3.40 24.19 -2.64
C ASP A 287 -1.89 24.52 -2.68
N GLU A 288 -0.99 23.65 -2.21
CA GLU A 288 0.46 23.84 -2.29
C GLU A 288 1.13 23.15 -3.49
N ALA A 289 0.44 22.25 -4.21
CA ALA A 289 1.04 21.48 -5.31
C ALA A 289 0.75 22.00 -6.73
N THR A 290 0.04 23.13 -6.92
CA THR A 290 -0.26 23.62 -8.29
C THR A 290 -0.27 25.14 -8.41
N LYS A 291 0.93 25.76 -8.40
CA LYS A 291 1.13 27.05 -9.09
C LYS A 291 1.39 26.77 -10.57
N ALA A 292 0.33 26.84 -11.36
CA ALA A 292 0.34 26.61 -12.80
C ALA A 292 1.26 27.58 -13.57
N ILE A 293 1.92 27.07 -14.61
CA ILE A 293 2.38 27.87 -15.76
C ILE A 293 1.18 28.00 -16.70
N PRO A 294 0.75 29.21 -17.10
CA PRO A 294 -0.37 29.37 -18.02
C PRO A 294 0.09 29.05 -19.45
N ILE A 295 -0.69 28.23 -20.15
CA ILE A 295 -0.60 28.07 -21.60
C ILE A 295 -1.07 29.37 -22.24
N ILE A 296 -0.19 30.02 -23.00
CA ILE A 296 -0.53 31.16 -23.85
C ILE A 296 -1.40 30.64 -24.99
N THR A 297 -2.71 30.83 -24.89
CA THR A 297 -3.61 30.84 -26.05
C THR A 297 -3.97 32.30 -26.32
N ASN A 298 -3.50 32.79 -27.47
CA ASN A 298 -3.92 34.07 -28.02
C ASN A 298 -5.38 33.96 -28.47
N GLU A 299 -6.30 34.60 -27.75
CA GLU A 299 -7.60 34.95 -28.30
C GLU A 299 -7.88 36.44 -28.16
N ASN A 300 -7.91 37.11 -29.31
CA ASN A 300 -8.66 38.32 -29.56
C ASN A 300 -9.29 38.13 -30.94
N PHE A 301 -10.61 37.96 -31.04
CA PHE A 301 -11.46 38.67 -32.01
C PHE A 301 -12.96 38.31 -31.83
N ASN A 302 -13.66 39.29 -31.25
CA ASN A 302 -15.02 39.78 -31.53
C ASN A 302 -16.30 39.00 -31.17
N GLU A 303 -17.11 39.73 -30.40
CA GLU A 303 -18.57 39.66 -30.22
C GLU A 303 -19.36 39.85 -31.53
N HIS A 304 -20.46 39.10 -31.71
CA HIS A 304 -21.85 39.61 -31.72
C HIS A 304 -22.86 38.55 -32.22
N LYS A 305 -23.75 38.12 -31.29
CA LYS A 305 -25.23 38.16 -31.34
C LYS A 305 -26.01 37.71 -32.60
N VAL A 306 -26.89 36.72 -32.39
CA VAL A 306 -28.37 36.66 -32.65
C VAL A 306 -28.86 35.42 -33.43
N GLU A 307 -29.61 34.60 -32.67
CA GLU A 307 -30.87 33.86 -32.93
C GLU A 307 -31.05 32.77 -34.02
N ASP A 308 -31.73 31.73 -33.53
CA ASP A 308 -32.82 30.95 -34.14
C ASP A 308 -32.54 29.77 -35.09
N THR A 309 -32.77 28.59 -34.50
CA THR A 309 -33.71 27.55 -34.96
C THR A 309 -33.44 26.84 -36.29
N ILE A 310 -33.14 25.53 -36.23
CA ILE A 310 -34.01 24.41 -36.66
C ILE A 310 -33.18 23.11 -36.58
N VAL A 311 -33.58 22.25 -35.65
CA VAL A 311 -33.12 20.85 -35.54
C VAL A 311 -33.83 20.02 -36.61
N ARG A 312 -33.07 19.23 -37.38
CA ARG A 312 -33.64 18.11 -38.14
C ARG A 312 -32.63 16.98 -38.36
N LYS A 313 -32.97 15.82 -37.82
CA LYS A 313 -32.74 14.43 -38.29
C LYS A 313 -33.54 13.50 -37.36
N PRO A 314 -33.82 12.22 -37.71
CA PRO A 314 -34.33 11.70 -38.98
C PRO A 314 -35.51 10.70 -38.81
N VAL A 315 -36.18 10.43 -39.94
CA VAL A 315 -36.92 9.25 -40.44
C VAL A 315 -37.26 8.08 -39.49
N SER A 316 -38.53 7.65 -39.51
CA SER A 316 -38.92 6.23 -39.66
C SER A 316 -40.40 6.04 -40.05
N ASN A 317 -40.60 5.44 -41.24
CA ASN A 317 -41.47 4.31 -41.56
C ASN A 317 -42.84 4.15 -40.89
N GLU A 318 -43.90 4.08 -41.70
CA GLU A 318 -44.76 2.90 -41.83
C GLU A 318 -45.84 3.08 -42.91
N SER A 319 -46.33 1.97 -43.41
CA SER A 319 -47.21 1.79 -44.57
C SER A 319 -48.66 1.44 -44.15
N ILE A 320 -49.57 1.50 -45.15
CA ILE A 320 -50.87 0.80 -45.29
C ILE A 320 -52.19 1.58 -45.03
N ASN A 321 -53.00 1.65 -46.12
CA ASN A 321 -54.47 1.75 -46.28
C ASN A 321 -55.25 2.87 -45.51
N ASN A 322 -56.25 3.57 -46.04
CA ASN A 322 -57.33 3.19 -46.96
C ASN A 322 -58.22 4.42 -47.29
N SER A 323 -58.96 4.35 -48.41
CA SER A 323 -60.29 4.96 -48.68
C SER A 323 -60.50 6.48 -48.55
N ASN A 324 -60.83 7.20 -49.64
CA ASN A 324 -62.20 7.34 -50.17
C ASN A 324 -62.38 8.47 -51.21
N HIS A 325 -63.28 8.17 -52.16
CA HIS A 325 -64.22 9.02 -52.91
C HIS A 325 -63.76 10.00 -54.02
N GLU A 326 -64.03 9.53 -55.25
CA GLU A 326 -64.79 10.17 -56.33
C GLU A 326 -65.40 11.56 -56.05
N ASP A 327 -65.23 12.51 -56.99
CA ASP A 327 -66.37 12.99 -57.78
C ASP A 327 -65.91 13.63 -59.11
N ASN A 328 -66.75 13.47 -60.13
CA ASN A 328 -66.49 13.68 -61.54
C ASN A 328 -67.50 14.71 -62.04
N GLY A 329 -67.03 15.84 -62.61
CA GLY A 329 -67.90 17.02 -62.78
C GLY A 329 -67.75 17.81 -64.08
N ASN A 330 -67.62 17.11 -65.20
CA ASN A 330 -67.60 17.59 -66.59
C ASN A 330 -68.65 18.70 -66.94
N LYS A 331 -68.27 19.71 -67.74
CA LYS A 331 -68.90 20.07 -69.04
C LYS A 331 -68.53 21.47 -69.56
N GLY A 332 -68.24 21.57 -70.85
CA GLY A 332 -68.28 22.83 -71.60
C GLY A 332 -67.81 22.75 -73.06
N LYS A 333 -68.61 22.16 -73.96
CA LYS A 333 -68.41 22.18 -75.44
C LYS A 333 -68.82 23.53 -76.06
N LYS A 334 -68.11 23.98 -77.12
CA LYS A 334 -68.60 24.23 -78.51
C LYS A 334 -67.58 25.06 -79.33
N GLN A 335 -66.94 24.46 -80.33
CA GLN A 335 -67.20 24.55 -81.79
C GLN A 335 -66.77 25.85 -82.51
N LYS A 336 -65.76 25.77 -83.41
CA LYS A 336 -65.93 25.85 -84.89
C LYS A 336 -64.62 25.57 -85.65
N LYS A 337 -64.78 25.23 -86.93
CA LYS A 337 -63.95 24.41 -87.83
C LYS A 337 -63.04 25.23 -88.79
N PRO A 338 -62.17 24.58 -89.60
CA PRO A 338 -60.83 25.05 -89.99
C PRO A 338 -60.67 25.37 -91.49
N LYS A 339 -59.45 25.71 -91.92
CA LYS A 339 -58.80 25.44 -93.24
C LYS A 339 -57.37 26.03 -93.18
N LYS A 340 -56.29 25.54 -93.80
CA LYS A 340 -55.86 24.31 -94.48
C LYS A 340 -54.44 24.65 -94.99
N LYS A 341 -53.41 23.83 -94.75
CA LYS A 341 -52.50 23.27 -95.80
C LYS A 341 -51.42 22.36 -95.21
N LYS A 342 -51.12 21.31 -95.99
CA LYS A 342 -50.25 20.17 -95.72
C LYS A 342 -48.77 20.56 -95.81
N SER A 343 -47.89 19.94 -95.01
CA SER A 343 -47.01 18.84 -95.43
C SER A 343 -45.91 18.53 -94.41
N LYS A 344 -45.43 17.27 -94.42
CA LYS A 344 -44.17 16.76 -93.83
C LYS A 344 -44.06 16.52 -92.30
N LEU A 345 -45.11 16.03 -91.62
CA LEU A 345 -45.00 15.65 -90.19
C LEU A 345 -44.41 14.24 -89.94
N ALA A 346 -44.55 13.30 -90.89
CA ALA A 346 -44.17 11.90 -90.67
C ALA A 346 -42.65 11.67 -90.60
N THR A 347 -41.83 12.45 -91.32
CA THR A 347 -40.37 12.34 -91.28
C THR A 347 -39.76 13.00 -90.04
N PHE A 348 -40.44 14.00 -89.45
CA PHE A 348 -39.98 14.68 -88.23
C PHE A 348 -40.27 13.85 -86.97
N ILE A 349 -41.41 13.14 -86.92
CA ILE A 349 -41.75 12.29 -85.77
C ILE A 349 -40.81 11.07 -85.69
N VAL A 350 -40.45 10.46 -86.83
CA VAL A 350 -39.52 9.32 -86.85
C VAL A 350 -38.09 9.75 -86.51
N SER A 351 -37.63 10.92 -86.97
CA SER A 351 -36.31 11.44 -86.58
C SER A 351 -36.26 11.84 -85.10
N VAL A 352 -37.32 12.43 -84.55
CA VAL A 352 -37.39 12.79 -83.12
C VAL A 352 -37.47 11.53 -82.25
N PHE A 353 -38.18 10.49 -82.67
CA PHE A 353 -38.22 9.21 -81.96
C PHE A 353 -36.88 8.49 -81.99
N LEU A 354 -36.15 8.53 -83.12
CA LEU A 354 -34.81 7.97 -83.23
C LEU A 354 -33.80 8.76 -82.39
N ILE A 355 -33.89 10.09 -82.38
CA ILE A 355 -33.06 10.96 -81.52
C ILE A 355 -33.36 10.73 -80.04
N LEU A 356 -34.63 10.56 -79.65
CA LEU A 356 -35.02 10.23 -78.27
C LEU A 356 -34.61 8.81 -77.87
N LEU A 357 -34.61 7.86 -78.81
CA LEU A 357 -34.13 6.50 -78.56
C LEU A 357 -32.60 6.50 -78.40
N VAL A 358 -31.87 7.22 -79.25
CA VAL A 358 -30.42 7.40 -79.12
C VAL A 358 -30.06 8.19 -77.86
N ALA A 359 -30.84 9.23 -77.52
CA ALA A 359 -30.66 9.99 -76.28
C ALA A 359 -31.03 9.16 -75.04
N GLY A 360 -32.03 8.28 -75.13
CA GLY A 360 -32.41 7.35 -74.06
C GLY A 360 -31.37 6.25 -73.87
N ILE A 361 -30.81 5.72 -74.96
CA ILE A 361 -29.68 4.78 -74.91
C ILE A 361 -28.44 5.48 -74.35
N ALA A 362 -28.08 6.68 -74.85
CA ALA A 362 -26.99 7.48 -74.31
C ALA A 362 -27.21 7.89 -72.85
N ALA A 363 -28.45 8.14 -72.43
CA ALA A 363 -28.80 8.40 -71.03
C ALA A 363 -28.65 7.16 -70.15
N PHE A 364 -28.83 5.97 -70.71
CA PHE A 364 -28.66 4.71 -70.00
C PHE A 364 -27.22 4.18 -70.04
N THR A 365 -26.41 4.57 -71.04
CA THR A 365 -25.04 4.07 -71.23
C THR A 365 -23.92 5.08 -70.95
N ILE A 366 -24.15 6.38 -71.13
CA ILE A 366 -23.11 7.44 -71.01
C ILE A 366 -23.28 8.25 -69.72
N ILE A 367 -24.52 8.54 -69.31
CA ILE A 367 -24.79 9.37 -68.12
C ILE A 367 -24.36 8.69 -66.80
N PRO A 368 -24.54 7.37 -66.56
CA PRO A 368 -24.04 6.74 -65.33
C PRO A 368 -22.51 6.82 -65.20
N SER A 369 -21.79 6.66 -66.31
CA SER A 369 -20.31 6.70 -66.35
C SER A 369 -19.72 8.10 -66.16
N PHE A 370 -20.54 9.15 -66.22
CA PHE A 370 -20.10 10.55 -66.02
C PHE A 370 -20.43 11.09 -64.60
N PHE A 371 -21.27 10.38 -63.83
CA PHE A 371 -21.74 10.82 -62.51
C PHE A 371 -21.41 9.86 -61.36
N LEU A 372 -20.88 8.67 -61.64
CA LEU A 372 -20.36 7.74 -60.62
C LEU A 372 -18.84 7.98 -60.46
N PRO A 373 -18.31 8.11 -59.22
CA PRO A 373 -16.88 8.16 -58.96
C PRO A 373 -16.20 6.91 -59.55
N LYS A 374 -14.98 7.06 -60.08
CA LYS A 374 -14.22 5.90 -60.55
C LYS A 374 -13.77 5.07 -59.37
N ASP A 375 -13.72 3.77 -59.56
CA ASP A 375 -13.08 2.86 -58.63
C ASP A 375 -11.56 2.94 -58.86
N VAL A 376 -10.82 3.23 -57.80
CA VAL A 376 -9.36 3.38 -57.75
C VAL A 376 -8.82 2.46 -56.66
N GLU A 377 -7.71 1.78 -56.95
CA GLU A 377 -7.02 0.90 -56.00
C GLU A 377 -6.16 1.73 -55.06
N VAL A 378 -6.20 1.44 -53.75
CA VAL A 378 -5.36 2.11 -52.75
C VAL A 378 -3.90 1.69 -52.91
N PRO A 379 -2.96 2.61 -53.22
CA PRO A 379 -1.55 2.31 -53.29
C PRO A 379 -1.00 1.80 -51.94
N ASP A 380 -0.09 0.83 -52.00
CA ASP A 380 0.67 0.42 -50.82
C ASP A 380 1.74 1.47 -50.48
N VAL A 381 1.56 2.13 -49.33
CA VAL A 381 2.46 3.16 -48.79
C VAL A 381 3.14 2.70 -47.50
N THR A 382 3.06 1.41 -47.17
CA THR A 382 3.70 0.82 -45.98
C THR A 382 5.21 1.05 -46.00
N GLY A 383 5.78 1.47 -44.88
CA GLY A 383 7.22 1.73 -44.72
C GLY A 383 7.73 3.00 -45.41
N LYS A 384 6.85 3.85 -45.95
CA LYS A 384 7.20 5.19 -46.44
C LYS A 384 7.07 6.23 -45.33
N SER A 385 7.72 7.38 -45.47
CA SER A 385 7.48 8.50 -44.56
C SER A 385 6.04 9.01 -44.71
N TYR A 386 5.50 9.61 -43.64
CA TYR A 386 4.15 10.19 -43.67
C TYR A 386 3.95 11.14 -44.85
N GLU A 387 4.90 12.07 -45.09
CA GLU A 387 4.83 13.01 -46.21
C GLU A 387 4.83 12.31 -47.58
N GLU A 388 5.66 11.27 -47.77
CA GLU A 388 5.71 10.53 -49.04
C GLU A 388 4.40 9.76 -49.28
N ALA A 389 3.85 9.14 -48.23
CA ALA A 389 2.58 8.43 -48.28
C ALA A 389 1.41 9.35 -48.63
N VAL A 390 1.32 10.54 -48.00
CA VAL A 390 0.31 11.55 -48.29
C VAL A 390 0.37 11.95 -49.77
N ASN A 391 1.56 12.24 -50.30
CA ASN A 391 1.72 12.62 -51.70
C ASN A 391 1.23 11.52 -52.66
N ILE A 392 1.58 10.25 -52.40
CA ILE A 392 1.16 9.12 -53.24
C ILE A 392 -0.36 8.94 -53.23
N LEU A 393 -1.01 9.10 -52.07
CA LEU A 393 -2.46 8.96 -51.93
C LEU A 393 -3.20 10.13 -52.61
N LEU A 394 -2.72 11.37 -52.46
CA LEU A 394 -3.26 12.55 -53.14
C LEU A 394 -3.12 12.44 -54.67
N ASP A 395 -1.96 12.01 -55.16
CA ASP A 395 -1.69 11.81 -56.60
C ASP A 395 -2.58 10.70 -57.20
N SER A 396 -2.99 9.74 -56.36
CA SER A 396 -3.92 8.66 -56.73
C SER A 396 -5.39 9.08 -56.63
N GLY A 397 -5.68 10.34 -56.26
CA GLY A 397 -7.04 10.89 -56.23
C GLY A 397 -7.80 10.61 -54.93
N PHE A 398 -7.10 10.29 -53.84
CA PHE A 398 -7.70 10.12 -52.51
C PHE A 398 -7.56 11.39 -51.65
N GLU A 399 -8.43 11.53 -50.65
CA GLU A 399 -8.25 12.51 -49.58
C GLU A 399 -7.55 11.83 -48.39
N VAL A 400 -6.76 12.54 -47.61
CA VAL A 400 -6.06 11.98 -46.45
C VAL A 400 -6.57 12.63 -45.17
N ALA A 401 -6.97 11.80 -44.19
CA ALA A 401 -7.36 12.24 -42.86
C ALA A 401 -6.13 12.54 -41.98
N ASP A 402 -6.35 13.15 -40.81
CA ASP A 402 -5.31 13.26 -39.79
C ASP A 402 -4.77 11.85 -39.41
N PRO A 403 -3.45 11.70 -39.21
CA PRO A 403 -2.86 10.41 -38.94
C PRO A 403 -3.28 9.86 -37.58
N VAL A 404 -3.42 8.53 -37.51
CA VAL A 404 -3.56 7.82 -36.25
C VAL A 404 -2.18 7.36 -35.81
N LEU A 405 -1.68 7.96 -34.74
CA LEU A 405 -0.39 7.61 -34.15
C LEU A 405 -0.48 6.29 -33.39
N VAL A 406 0.40 5.34 -33.72
CA VAL A 406 0.45 4.00 -33.10
C VAL A 406 1.89 3.62 -32.81
N THR A 407 2.12 2.93 -31.69
CA THR A 407 3.42 2.35 -31.35
C THR A 407 3.69 1.11 -32.20
N ASP A 408 4.89 1.00 -32.78
CA ASP A 408 5.30 -0.15 -33.57
C ASP A 408 6.76 -0.51 -33.23
N GLU A 409 7.03 -1.81 -33.05
CA GLU A 409 8.35 -2.31 -32.65
C GLU A 409 9.32 -2.46 -33.84
N GLU A 410 8.79 -2.59 -35.06
CA GLU A 410 9.59 -2.83 -36.28
C GLU A 410 9.76 -1.55 -37.11
N ILE A 411 8.76 -0.67 -37.11
CA ILE A 411 8.73 0.53 -37.95
C ILE A 411 9.18 1.77 -37.16
N GLU A 412 10.20 2.47 -37.67
CA GLU A 412 10.73 3.70 -37.08
C GLU A 412 9.69 4.83 -36.99
N GLU A 413 9.89 5.74 -36.04
CA GLU A 413 9.06 6.94 -35.85
C GLU A 413 8.96 7.76 -37.16
N GLY A 414 7.75 8.17 -37.53
CA GLY A 414 7.48 8.97 -38.73
C GLY A 414 7.19 8.18 -40.01
N TYR A 415 7.15 6.84 -39.92
CA TYR A 415 6.88 5.94 -41.05
C TYR A 415 5.50 5.29 -40.95
N VAL A 416 4.92 4.97 -42.11
CA VAL A 416 3.58 4.42 -42.22
C VAL A 416 3.56 2.91 -41.91
N ILE A 417 2.72 2.54 -40.96
CA ILE A 417 2.44 1.15 -40.58
C ILE A 417 1.45 0.51 -41.54
N LYS A 418 0.33 1.20 -41.80
CA LYS A 418 -0.76 0.74 -42.67
C LYS A 418 -1.71 1.89 -43.02
N THR A 419 -2.65 1.62 -43.92
CA THR A 419 -3.76 2.51 -44.26
C THR A 419 -5.11 1.86 -44.00
N GLU A 420 -6.15 2.68 -43.82
CA GLU A 420 -7.57 2.27 -43.82
C GLU A 420 -8.37 3.17 -44.77
N PRO A 421 -9.03 2.64 -45.81
CA PRO A 421 -8.99 1.27 -46.35
C PRO A 421 -7.58 0.72 -46.61
N THR A 422 -7.45 -0.61 -46.60
CA THR A 422 -6.15 -1.29 -46.67
C THR A 422 -5.51 -1.20 -48.06
N ALA A 423 -4.17 -1.32 -48.13
CA ALA A 423 -3.47 -1.31 -49.40
C ALA A 423 -4.00 -2.38 -50.37
N ASN A 424 -4.10 -2.02 -51.66
CA ASN A 424 -4.69 -2.81 -52.75
C ASN A 424 -6.21 -3.02 -52.67
N GLU A 425 -6.89 -2.36 -51.73
CA GLU A 425 -8.36 -2.34 -51.69
C GLU A 425 -8.91 -1.37 -52.75
N ILE A 426 -10.03 -1.72 -53.38
CA ILE A 426 -10.67 -0.87 -54.38
C ILE A 426 -11.69 0.03 -53.69
N THR A 427 -11.50 1.33 -53.80
CA THR A 427 -12.38 2.36 -53.25
C THR A 427 -12.66 3.44 -54.28
N LYS A 428 -13.63 4.31 -53.99
CA LYS A 428 -14.04 5.40 -54.90
C LYS A 428 -13.02 6.52 -54.86
N GLU A 429 -12.67 7.06 -56.02
CA GLU A 429 -11.93 8.32 -56.18
C GLU A 429 -12.57 9.41 -55.31
N GLY A 430 -11.74 10.13 -54.54
CA GLY A 430 -12.16 11.12 -53.53
C GLY A 430 -12.54 10.54 -52.17
N SER A 431 -12.37 9.23 -51.92
CA SER A 431 -12.53 8.67 -50.58
C SER A 431 -11.40 9.11 -49.65
N THR A 432 -11.71 9.30 -48.37
CA THR A 432 -10.73 9.59 -47.33
C THR A 432 -10.00 8.31 -46.90
N ILE A 433 -8.66 8.33 -46.94
CA ILE A 433 -7.77 7.29 -46.42
C ILE A 433 -7.18 7.78 -45.09
N THR A 434 -7.22 6.92 -44.08
CA THR A 434 -6.58 7.16 -42.79
C THR A 434 -5.22 6.47 -42.77
N ILE A 435 -4.16 7.21 -42.44
CA ILE A 435 -2.81 6.68 -42.31
C ILE A 435 -2.54 6.35 -40.84
N TYR A 436 -1.98 5.17 -40.58
CA TYR A 436 -1.45 4.81 -39.27
C TYR A 436 0.07 5.04 -39.29
N GLU A 437 0.53 6.01 -38.51
CA GLU A 437 1.94 6.42 -38.44
C GLU A 437 2.59 5.88 -37.17
N SER A 438 3.80 5.34 -37.30
CA SER A 438 4.57 4.85 -36.17
C SER A 438 5.13 6.01 -35.34
N ILE A 439 4.98 5.90 -34.02
CA ILE A 439 5.70 6.74 -33.05
C ILE A 439 6.93 6.03 -32.45
N GLY A 440 7.35 4.91 -33.07
CA GLY A 440 8.46 4.07 -32.62
C GLY A 440 8.11 3.15 -31.45
N LYS A 441 9.15 2.57 -30.84
CA LYS A 441 9.04 1.70 -29.66
C LYS A 441 8.42 2.45 -28.48
N GLU A 442 7.68 1.72 -27.65
CA GLU A 442 7.08 2.28 -26.43
C GLU A 442 8.17 2.79 -25.48
N LYS A 443 8.11 4.08 -25.15
CA LYS A 443 8.98 4.73 -24.15
C LYS A 443 8.26 4.80 -22.82
N VAL A 444 9.00 4.58 -21.73
CA VAL A 444 8.51 4.67 -20.36
C VAL A 444 9.29 5.75 -19.63
N VAL A 445 8.57 6.59 -18.89
CA VAL A 445 9.19 7.58 -18.00
C VAL A 445 9.75 6.88 -16.76
N LEU A 446 11.04 7.07 -16.49
CA LEU A 446 11.70 6.47 -15.32
C LEU A 446 11.30 7.22 -14.03
N GLU A 447 10.82 6.47 -13.02
CA GLU A 447 10.45 7.04 -11.71
C GLU A 447 11.69 7.32 -10.84
N ASP A 448 11.49 8.00 -9.70
CA ASP A 448 12.51 8.16 -8.67
C ASP A 448 12.60 6.93 -7.76
N TYR A 449 13.78 6.32 -7.76
CA TYR A 449 14.10 5.16 -6.95
C TYR A 449 15.11 5.47 -5.84
N VAL A 450 15.63 6.69 -5.74
CA VAL A 450 16.55 7.10 -4.67
C VAL A 450 15.86 6.95 -3.31
N GLY A 451 16.60 6.43 -2.32
CA GLY A 451 16.11 6.12 -0.97
C GLY A 451 15.23 4.86 -0.88
N ARG A 452 14.93 4.18 -2.01
CA ARG A 452 14.16 2.93 -2.00
C ARG A 452 15.08 1.72 -1.93
N LYS A 453 14.55 0.58 -1.45
CA LYS A 453 15.30 -0.69 -1.38
C LYS A 453 15.58 -1.27 -2.76
N ILE A 454 16.86 -1.52 -3.06
CA ILE A 454 17.32 -2.05 -4.35
C ILE A 454 16.58 -3.33 -4.74
N ASP A 455 16.49 -4.32 -3.84
CA ASP A 455 15.83 -5.62 -4.13
C ASP A 455 14.41 -5.45 -4.68
N ARG A 456 13.65 -4.49 -4.12
CA ARG A 456 12.28 -4.23 -4.54
C ARG A 456 12.24 -3.52 -5.90
N ILE A 457 13.16 -2.59 -6.12
CA ILE A 457 13.21 -1.80 -7.36
C ILE A 457 13.71 -2.65 -8.52
N THR A 458 14.74 -3.47 -8.32
CA THR A 458 15.23 -4.44 -9.30
C THR A 458 14.08 -5.31 -9.81
N SER A 459 13.32 -5.93 -8.91
CA SER A 459 12.17 -6.75 -9.33
C SER A 459 11.09 -5.96 -10.09
N ILE A 460 10.82 -4.71 -9.72
CA ILE A 460 9.83 -3.86 -10.40
C ILE A 460 10.30 -3.50 -11.82
N LEU A 461 11.57 -3.12 -11.96
CA LEU A 461 12.17 -2.70 -13.23
C LEU A 461 12.34 -3.89 -14.19
N GLU A 462 12.79 -5.05 -13.70
CA GLU A 462 12.87 -6.28 -14.48
C GLU A 462 11.48 -6.71 -15.00
N MET A 463 10.42 -6.57 -14.20
CA MET A 463 9.04 -6.82 -14.66
C MET A 463 8.57 -5.82 -15.72
N LYS A 464 9.11 -4.60 -15.72
CA LYS A 464 8.86 -3.57 -16.74
C LYS A 464 9.75 -3.74 -17.98
N GLY A 465 10.58 -4.79 -18.04
CA GLY A 465 11.44 -5.09 -19.19
C GLY A 465 12.82 -4.41 -19.16
N PHE A 466 13.18 -3.73 -18.06
CA PHE A 466 14.49 -3.13 -17.91
C PHE A 466 15.53 -4.14 -17.45
N THR A 467 16.77 -3.96 -17.89
CA THR A 467 17.93 -4.60 -17.25
C THR A 467 18.41 -3.72 -16.10
N VAL A 468 18.71 -4.30 -14.94
CA VAL A 468 19.16 -3.53 -13.76
C VAL A 468 20.54 -4.00 -13.33
N GLU A 469 21.43 -3.04 -13.04
CA GLU A 469 22.79 -3.31 -12.57
C GLU A 469 23.13 -2.48 -11.34
N VAL A 470 23.79 -3.09 -10.34
CA VAL A 470 24.38 -2.36 -9.22
C VAL A 470 25.85 -2.11 -9.52
N VAL A 471 26.16 -0.90 -9.97
CA VAL A 471 27.50 -0.54 -10.43
C VAL A 471 28.45 -0.19 -9.28
N LYS A 472 27.90 0.25 -8.14
CA LYS A 472 28.69 0.68 -7.00
C LYS A 472 27.95 0.51 -5.68
N GLU A 473 28.71 0.27 -4.62
CA GLU A 473 28.20 0.24 -3.25
C GLU A 473 29.04 1.17 -2.36
N GLU A 474 28.39 2.11 -1.66
CA GLU A 474 29.03 3.13 -0.84
C GLU A 474 28.46 3.18 0.59
N TYR A 475 29.26 3.61 1.57
CA TYR A 475 28.74 3.85 2.91
C TYR A 475 27.95 5.16 2.95
N SER A 476 26.81 5.14 3.64
CA SER A 476 25.97 6.33 3.83
C SER A 476 25.54 6.44 5.29
N GLU A 477 25.66 7.65 5.83
CA GLU A 477 25.23 7.97 7.20
C GLU A 477 23.72 8.26 7.27
N THR A 478 23.06 8.49 6.12
CA THR A 478 21.64 8.86 6.06
C THR A 478 20.75 7.75 5.51
N GLU A 479 21.31 6.89 4.65
CA GLU A 479 20.56 5.83 3.97
C GLU A 479 20.89 4.45 4.54
N PRO A 480 19.88 3.66 4.96
CA PRO A 480 20.06 2.28 5.38
C PRO A 480 20.76 1.40 4.33
N ALA A 481 21.40 0.33 4.79
CA ALA A 481 21.99 -0.67 3.90
C ALA A 481 20.94 -1.28 2.95
N GLY A 482 21.26 -1.37 1.67
CA GLY A 482 20.37 -1.86 0.61
C GLY A 482 19.44 -0.80 0.01
N ASN A 483 19.52 0.47 0.43
CA ASN A 483 18.81 1.56 -0.23
C ASN A 483 19.63 2.16 -1.38
N ILE A 484 18.95 2.63 -2.43
CA ILE A 484 19.56 3.28 -3.59
C ILE A 484 20.00 4.70 -3.20
N LEU A 485 21.25 5.04 -3.49
CA LEU A 485 21.83 6.36 -3.31
C LEU A 485 21.72 7.23 -4.56
N SER A 486 21.88 6.60 -5.73
CA SER A 486 21.72 7.26 -7.02
C SER A 486 21.29 6.25 -8.07
N GLN A 487 20.66 6.75 -9.13
CA GLN A 487 20.24 5.99 -10.30
C GLN A 487 20.74 6.65 -11.58
N ASP A 488 20.93 5.84 -12.61
CA ASP A 488 21.12 6.26 -13.98
C ASP A 488 20.34 5.28 -14.88
N PRO A 489 19.49 5.71 -15.82
CA PRO A 489 19.17 7.10 -16.19
C PRO A 489 18.49 7.93 -15.09
N GLU A 490 18.49 9.26 -15.24
CA GLU A 490 17.91 10.18 -14.25
C GLU A 490 16.36 10.10 -14.20
N ILE A 491 15.79 10.58 -13.09
CA ILE A 491 14.34 10.69 -12.92
C ILE A 491 13.70 11.49 -14.06
N GLY A 492 12.58 10.98 -14.59
CA GLY A 492 11.79 11.68 -15.59
C GLY A 492 12.28 11.51 -17.03
N GLU A 493 13.39 10.82 -17.26
CA GLU A 493 13.82 10.48 -18.61
C GLU A 493 12.89 9.42 -19.24
N GLU A 494 12.55 9.65 -20.51
CA GLU A 494 11.80 8.70 -21.34
C GLU A 494 12.75 7.73 -22.02
N VAL A 495 12.64 6.45 -21.67
CA VAL A 495 13.57 5.42 -22.09
C VAL A 495 12.81 4.20 -22.62
N VAL A 496 13.42 3.50 -23.57
CA VAL A 496 12.87 2.24 -24.09
C VAL A 496 13.35 1.11 -23.18
N PRO A 497 12.45 0.37 -22.49
CA PRO A 497 12.86 -0.60 -21.48
C PRO A 497 13.86 -1.65 -21.97
N GLU A 498 13.64 -2.20 -23.17
CA GLU A 498 14.48 -3.25 -23.75
C GLU A 498 15.89 -2.77 -24.13
N ASP A 499 16.05 -1.49 -24.41
CA ASP A 499 17.31 -0.90 -24.86
C ASP A 499 18.07 -0.20 -23.71
N THR A 500 17.53 -0.22 -22.49
CA THR A 500 18.03 0.57 -21.35
C THR A 500 18.49 -0.32 -20.20
N VAL A 501 19.71 -0.07 -19.72
CA VAL A 501 20.23 -0.62 -18.46
C VAL A 501 20.09 0.45 -17.38
N VAL A 502 19.39 0.14 -16.29
CA VAL A 502 19.25 1.03 -15.14
C VAL A 502 20.33 0.67 -14.12
N GLU A 503 21.28 1.58 -13.95
CA GLU A 503 22.40 1.45 -13.04
C GLU A 503 22.08 2.10 -11.69
N PHE A 504 22.43 1.43 -10.59
CA PHE A 504 22.25 1.95 -9.24
C PHE A 504 23.56 1.97 -8.45
N THR A 505 23.74 3.04 -7.67
CA THR A 505 24.66 3.04 -6.53
C THR A 505 23.88 2.74 -5.26
N VAL A 506 24.32 1.77 -4.47
CA VAL A 506 23.57 1.27 -3.30
C VAL A 506 24.32 1.55 -1.99
N SER A 507 23.57 1.87 -0.94
CA SER A 507 24.09 2.10 0.40
C SER A 507 24.51 0.80 1.09
N LYS A 508 25.68 0.82 1.73
CA LYS A 508 26.17 -0.18 2.69
C LYS A 508 25.74 0.11 4.13
N GLY A 509 24.95 1.17 4.33
CA GLY A 509 24.67 1.73 5.64
C GLY A 509 25.85 2.56 6.18
N PRO A 510 25.76 3.00 7.45
CA PRO A 510 26.81 3.80 8.07
C PRO A 510 28.08 2.98 8.26
N LYS A 511 29.23 3.65 8.24
CA LYS A 511 30.51 2.95 8.39
C LYS A 511 30.71 2.51 9.84
N LEU A 512 30.71 1.20 10.06
CA LEU A 512 30.98 0.62 11.38
C LEU A 512 32.48 0.67 11.71
N VAL A 513 32.78 1.00 12.96
CA VAL A 513 34.12 0.95 13.55
C VAL A 513 34.11 -0.04 14.70
N LYS A 514 35.12 -0.90 14.73
CA LYS A 514 35.31 -1.87 15.80
C LYS A 514 35.97 -1.20 17.01
N ILE A 515 35.34 -1.33 18.17
CA ILE A 515 35.84 -0.77 19.43
C ILE A 515 37.11 -1.52 19.88
N GLU A 516 38.16 -0.79 20.21
CA GLU A 516 39.38 -1.36 20.79
C GLU A 516 39.21 -1.69 22.28
N ASP A 517 40.07 -2.55 22.79
CA ASP A 517 40.20 -2.75 24.23
C ASP A 517 41.01 -1.60 24.85
N LEU A 518 40.35 -0.82 25.70
CA LEU A 518 40.88 0.33 26.41
C LEU A 518 41.09 0.03 27.89
N VAL A 519 40.73 -1.17 28.37
CA VAL A 519 40.92 -1.55 29.78
C VAL A 519 42.40 -1.46 30.15
N GLY A 520 42.70 -0.83 31.28
CA GLY A 520 44.06 -0.59 31.77
C GLY A 520 44.77 0.61 31.15
N LYS A 521 44.26 1.19 30.05
CA LYS A 521 44.85 2.39 29.41
C LYS A 521 44.68 3.63 30.28
N THR A 522 45.57 4.61 30.11
CA THR A 522 45.48 5.90 30.81
C THR A 522 44.43 6.81 30.17
N LYS A 523 44.02 7.84 30.91
CA LYS A 523 43.10 8.87 30.40
C LYS A 523 43.63 9.56 29.13
N GLU A 524 44.95 9.78 29.01
CA GLU A 524 45.51 10.37 27.78
C GLU A 524 45.38 9.43 26.57
N GLU A 525 45.64 8.14 26.75
CA GLU A 525 45.56 7.14 25.69
C GLU A 525 44.12 6.94 25.21
N VAL A 526 43.16 6.93 26.15
CA VAL A 526 41.72 6.84 25.84
C VAL A 526 41.25 8.08 25.08
N ASN A 527 41.65 9.29 25.52
CA ASN A 527 41.30 10.53 24.81
C ASN A 527 41.88 10.58 23.39
N LYS A 528 43.10 10.07 23.20
CA LYS A 528 43.70 9.96 21.86
C LYS A 528 42.86 9.04 20.97
N TYR A 529 42.49 7.86 21.46
CA TYR A 529 41.62 6.93 20.72
C TYR A 529 40.29 7.58 20.31
N ILE A 530 39.64 8.29 21.24
CA ILE A 530 38.38 8.99 20.97
C ILE A 530 38.55 10.07 19.90
N SER A 531 39.66 10.82 19.93
CA SER A 531 39.92 11.86 18.92
C SER A 531 40.18 11.31 17.51
N GLU A 532 40.79 10.13 17.41
CA GLU A 532 41.09 9.47 16.13
C GLU A 532 39.84 8.79 15.53
N THR A 533 38.93 8.34 16.37
CA THR A 533 37.74 7.56 15.97
C THR A 533 36.46 8.37 15.92
N GLY A 534 36.38 9.51 16.61
CA GLY A 534 35.24 10.42 16.61
C GLY A 534 34.08 9.99 17.51
N PHE A 535 34.31 9.12 18.50
CA PHE A 535 33.28 8.74 19.50
C PHE A 535 32.89 9.90 20.41
N SER A 536 31.64 9.89 20.89
CA SER A 536 31.28 10.65 22.09
C SER A 536 31.65 9.85 23.34
N VAL A 537 32.06 10.50 24.43
CA VAL A 537 32.50 9.81 25.65
C VAL A 537 31.76 10.33 26.88
N ASN A 538 31.38 9.41 27.76
CA ASN A 538 30.92 9.70 29.12
C ASN A 538 31.90 9.12 30.13
N VAL A 539 32.33 9.92 31.10
CA VAL A 539 33.40 9.56 32.02
C VAL A 539 32.86 9.46 33.44
N ASP A 540 33.17 8.36 34.10
CA ASP A 540 32.86 8.12 35.52
C ASP A 540 34.10 7.58 36.25
N ASP A 541 34.05 7.57 37.58
CA ASP A 541 35.16 7.18 38.45
C ASP A 541 34.70 6.19 39.53
N GLU A 542 35.50 5.16 39.81
CA GLU A 542 35.21 4.15 40.84
C GLU A 542 36.48 3.72 41.59
N TYR A 543 36.35 3.32 42.86
CA TYR A 543 37.47 2.73 43.59
C TYR A 543 37.75 1.31 43.10
N SER A 544 39.04 0.97 42.94
CA SER A 544 39.48 -0.38 42.59
C SER A 544 40.80 -0.72 43.28
N ALA A 545 40.83 -1.85 43.97
CA ALA A 545 42.05 -2.39 44.57
C ALA A 545 42.96 -3.10 43.54
N GLU A 546 42.42 -3.47 42.38
CA GLU A 546 43.11 -4.26 41.36
C GLU A 546 43.68 -3.41 40.21
N VAL A 547 43.11 -2.22 39.98
CA VAL A 547 43.46 -1.34 38.86
C VAL A 547 44.15 -0.09 39.37
N GLU A 548 45.30 0.24 38.78
CA GLU A 548 46.08 1.42 39.14
C GLU A 548 45.26 2.72 39.00
N LYS A 549 45.49 3.65 39.93
CA LYS A 549 44.79 4.94 39.95
C LYS A 549 45.03 5.70 38.64
N GLY A 550 43.95 6.13 37.99
CA GLY A 550 43.97 6.85 36.71
C GLY A 550 43.93 5.95 35.48
N SER A 551 43.97 4.62 35.64
CA SER A 551 43.76 3.66 34.56
C SER A 551 42.31 3.25 34.44
N LEU A 552 41.90 2.86 33.23
CA LEU A 552 40.54 2.46 32.94
C LEU A 552 40.19 1.10 33.54
N ILE A 553 39.14 1.04 34.36
CA ILE A 553 38.62 -0.19 34.96
C ILE A 553 37.80 -0.97 33.93
N ARG A 554 36.85 -0.28 33.30
CA ARG A 554 35.91 -0.88 32.35
C ARG A 554 35.42 0.15 31.33
N GLN A 555 34.97 -0.37 30.20
CA GLN A 555 34.34 0.38 29.13
C GLN A 555 33.00 -0.24 28.72
N SER A 556 32.11 0.57 28.17
CA SER A 556 30.89 0.13 27.50
C SER A 556 30.63 1.02 26.28
N PRO A 557 30.39 0.48 25.07
CA PRO A 557 30.33 -0.95 24.72
C PRO A 557 31.68 -1.69 24.85
N LYS A 558 31.61 -3.03 24.89
CA LYS A 558 32.79 -3.89 25.09
C LYS A 558 33.74 -3.87 23.88
N ALA A 559 35.00 -4.17 24.13
CA ALA A 559 36.00 -4.37 23.08
C ALA A 559 35.52 -5.38 22.03
N GLY A 560 35.77 -5.08 20.76
CA GLY A 560 35.37 -5.88 19.62
C GLY A 560 33.94 -5.65 19.11
N THR A 561 33.13 -4.84 19.80
CA THR A 561 31.80 -4.44 19.31
C THR A 561 31.95 -3.49 18.12
N GLU A 562 31.20 -3.74 17.05
CA GLU A 562 31.14 -2.87 15.87
C GLU A 562 29.98 -1.89 16.00
N VAL A 563 30.26 -0.60 15.87
CA VAL A 563 29.29 0.46 16.11
C VAL A 563 29.51 1.64 15.17
N VAL A 564 28.51 2.52 15.06
CA VAL A 564 28.63 3.80 14.36
C VAL A 564 29.19 4.85 15.34
N PRO A 565 30.40 5.40 15.12
CA PRO A 565 31.04 6.27 16.10
C PRO A 565 30.23 7.50 16.51
N LYS A 566 29.57 8.14 15.54
CA LYS A 566 28.80 9.37 15.77
C LYS A 566 27.50 9.15 16.54
N GLU A 567 26.98 7.92 16.56
CA GLU A 567 25.73 7.56 17.25
C GLU A 567 25.99 6.87 18.58
N THR A 568 27.24 6.50 18.87
CA THR A 568 27.60 5.72 20.05
C THR A 568 28.33 6.58 21.07
N THR A 569 27.84 6.55 22.32
CA THR A 569 28.57 7.11 23.46
C THR A 569 29.34 5.99 24.15
N LEU A 570 30.66 6.17 24.26
CA LEU A 570 31.55 5.28 24.99
C LEU A 570 31.55 5.68 26.46
N GLU A 571 31.04 4.82 27.34
CA GLU A 571 31.11 4.97 28.78
C GLU A 571 32.43 4.39 29.29
N VAL A 572 33.19 5.20 30.01
CA VAL A 572 34.52 4.84 30.52
C VAL A 572 34.57 5.10 32.02
N VAL A 573 34.98 4.09 32.79
CA VAL A 573 35.10 4.17 34.26
C VAL A 573 36.57 4.08 34.66
N TYR A 574 37.12 5.11 35.29
CA TYR A 574 38.51 5.15 35.74
C TYR A 574 38.67 4.78 37.21
N SER A 575 39.84 4.26 37.57
CA SER A 575 40.17 3.90 38.96
C SER A 575 40.59 5.12 39.79
N LEU A 576 39.94 5.31 40.94
CA LEU A 576 40.38 6.22 42.00
C LEU A 576 41.48 5.62 42.89
N GLY A 577 41.86 4.36 42.65
CA GLY A 577 42.70 3.53 43.52
C GLY A 577 41.87 2.73 44.54
N PRO A 578 42.51 2.05 45.50
CA PRO A 578 41.80 1.30 46.53
C PRO A 578 40.88 2.19 47.35
N GLU A 579 39.74 1.66 47.77
CA GLU A 579 38.81 2.39 48.66
C GLU A 579 39.53 2.74 49.97
N PRO A 580 39.46 4.00 50.43
CA PRO A 580 40.08 4.39 51.69
C PRO A 580 39.38 3.66 52.84
N LYS A 581 40.16 3.10 53.77
CA LYS A 581 39.61 2.50 54.99
C LYS A 581 38.91 3.58 55.82
N PRO A 582 37.77 3.31 56.47
CA PRO A 582 37.11 4.27 57.34
C PRO A 582 37.86 4.44 58.66
N SER A 583 37.77 5.62 59.27
CA SER A 583 38.19 5.84 60.66
C SER A 583 37.38 4.95 61.62
N LYS A 584 38.02 4.50 62.70
CA LYS A 584 37.39 3.62 63.70
C LYS A 584 37.32 4.31 65.05
N THR A 585 36.18 4.16 65.71
CA THR A 585 35.99 4.63 67.08
C THR A 585 36.47 3.59 68.09
N VAL A 586 37.38 3.98 68.98
CA VAL A 586 37.89 3.14 70.07
C VAL A 586 37.47 3.74 71.41
N THR A 587 36.96 2.92 72.32
CA THR A 587 36.66 3.35 73.69
C THR A 587 37.67 2.80 74.69
N LYS A 588 38.18 3.65 75.58
CA LYS A 588 39.11 3.27 76.65
C LYS A 588 38.53 3.68 78.00
N THR A 589 38.42 2.72 78.91
CA THR A 589 38.05 3.00 80.30
C THR A 589 39.30 3.17 81.14
N VAL A 590 39.40 4.32 81.79
CA VAL A 590 40.55 4.73 82.61
C VAL A 590 40.10 4.99 84.04
N THR A 591 40.90 4.54 85.00
CA THR A 591 40.65 4.80 86.43
C THR A 591 41.60 5.89 86.89
N ILE A 592 41.06 7.06 87.23
CA ILE A 592 41.83 8.21 87.67
C ILE A 592 42.04 8.06 89.18
N PRO A 593 43.29 7.90 89.65
CA PRO A 593 43.57 7.72 91.06
C PRO A 593 43.38 9.04 91.83
N TYR A 594 43.06 8.93 93.11
CA TYR A 594 42.93 10.05 94.02
C TYR A 594 43.98 9.89 95.12
N GLU A 595 45.07 10.66 95.01
CA GLU A 595 46.21 10.60 95.93
C GLU A 595 46.42 11.98 96.57
N THR A 596 46.02 12.11 97.84
CA THR A 596 46.23 13.33 98.64
C THR A 596 46.52 12.98 100.10
N GLU A 597 47.38 13.75 100.74
CA GLU A 597 47.69 13.65 102.18
C GLU A 597 46.64 14.36 103.06
N GLU A 598 45.79 15.21 102.45
CA GLU A 598 44.73 15.97 103.11
C GLU A 598 43.35 15.31 102.88
N GLN A 599 42.69 14.88 103.96
CA GLN A 599 41.37 14.26 103.91
C GLN A 599 40.31 15.26 103.39
N GLY A 600 39.68 14.92 102.26
CA GLY A 600 38.57 15.68 101.68
C GLY A 600 38.97 16.81 100.72
N LYS A 601 40.25 16.92 100.35
CA LYS A 601 40.70 17.90 99.35
C LYS A 601 40.15 17.58 97.96
N GLU A 602 39.60 18.56 97.27
CA GLU A 602 39.22 18.44 95.86
C GLU A 602 40.47 18.55 94.97
N LEU A 603 40.68 17.57 94.08
CA LEU A 603 41.77 17.59 93.09
C LEU A 603 41.21 17.92 91.72
N GLU A 604 41.83 18.84 90.99
CA GLU A 604 41.44 19.21 89.62
C GLU A 604 42.01 18.20 88.62
N VAL A 605 41.15 17.57 87.83
CA VAL A 605 41.51 16.66 86.75
C VAL A 605 41.33 17.36 85.40
N LYS A 606 42.35 17.34 84.55
CA LYS A 606 42.27 17.76 83.14
C LYS A 606 42.62 16.60 82.24
N ILE A 607 41.75 16.31 81.29
CA ILE A 607 41.93 15.29 80.26
C ILE A 607 42.19 16.03 78.94
N SER A 608 43.25 15.68 78.25
CA SER A 608 43.57 16.13 76.89
C SER A 608 43.63 14.92 75.96
N ILE A 609 43.06 15.05 74.77
CA ILE A 609 42.95 13.99 73.76
C ILE A 609 43.53 14.52 72.44
N ASP A 610 44.29 13.67 71.76
CA ASP A 610 44.80 13.84 70.39
C ASP A 610 44.21 12.71 69.55
N ASP A 611 43.31 13.02 68.62
CA ASP A 611 42.73 12.07 67.68
C ASP A 611 42.36 12.79 66.37
N GLU A 612 41.53 12.20 65.50
CA GLU A 612 41.13 12.87 64.23
C GLU A 612 40.39 14.19 64.46
N GLU A 613 39.63 14.30 65.56
CA GLU A 613 38.74 15.43 65.83
C GLU A 613 39.30 16.39 66.90
N HIS A 614 40.25 15.94 67.72
CA HIS A 614 40.78 16.68 68.88
C HIS A 614 42.30 16.81 68.81
N SER A 615 42.82 17.95 69.27
CA SER A 615 44.27 18.17 69.39
C SER A 615 44.71 18.14 70.85
N ILE A 616 45.88 17.53 71.12
CA ILE A 616 46.44 17.45 72.48
C ILE A 616 46.68 18.82 73.15
N SER A 617 46.75 19.89 72.36
CA SER A 617 46.94 21.25 72.86
C SER A 617 45.71 21.79 73.61
N ASP A 618 44.53 21.23 73.32
CA ASP A 618 43.27 21.62 73.93
C ASP A 618 42.89 20.66 75.07
N VAL A 619 42.32 21.21 76.13
CA VAL A 619 41.80 20.40 77.23
C VAL A 619 40.40 19.92 76.84
N PHE A 620 40.26 18.61 76.68
CA PHE A 620 39.01 17.95 76.32
C PHE A 620 37.96 18.08 77.43
N GLU A 621 38.34 17.80 78.68
CA GLU A 621 37.43 17.89 79.83
C GLU A 621 38.19 18.27 81.11
N THR A 622 37.56 19.10 81.95
CA THR A 622 38.07 19.47 83.29
C THR A 622 37.00 19.24 84.35
N PHE A 623 37.35 18.60 85.47
CA PHE A 623 36.45 18.40 86.62
C PHE A 623 37.22 18.12 87.91
N THR A 624 36.56 18.17 89.07
CA THR A 624 37.18 17.84 90.36
C THR A 624 36.82 16.44 90.86
N ILE A 625 37.72 15.84 91.66
CA ILE A 625 37.49 14.54 92.31
C ILE A 625 37.85 14.58 93.80
N THR A 626 37.12 13.81 94.61
CA THR A 626 37.36 13.58 96.05
C THR A 626 37.54 12.08 96.38
N SER A 627 37.47 11.22 95.37
CA SER A 627 37.73 9.78 95.42
C SER A 627 38.16 9.28 94.03
N PRO A 628 38.75 8.08 93.90
CA PRO A 628 39.08 7.52 92.59
C PRO A 628 37.84 7.47 91.68
N ARG A 629 38.00 7.83 90.40
CA ARG A 629 36.89 7.92 89.45
C ARG A 629 37.23 7.17 88.17
N VAL A 630 36.28 6.36 87.69
CA VAL A 630 36.38 5.70 86.39
C VAL A 630 35.75 6.60 85.34
N LYS A 631 36.43 6.77 84.20
CA LYS A 631 35.95 7.53 83.05
C LYS A 631 36.16 6.71 81.78
N THR A 632 35.19 6.77 80.88
CA THR A 632 35.32 6.19 79.54
C THR A 632 35.60 7.33 78.56
N LEU A 633 36.67 7.19 77.80
CA LEU A 633 37.09 8.09 76.74
C LEU A 633 36.87 7.41 75.40
N GLU A 634 36.44 8.18 74.41
CA GLU A 634 36.14 7.73 73.04
C GLU A 634 37.09 8.46 72.09
N PHE A 635 37.66 7.73 71.13
CA PHE A 635 38.67 8.22 70.21
C PHE A 635 38.29 7.86 68.79
N THR A 636 38.32 8.82 67.88
CA THR A 636 38.15 8.57 66.43
C THR A 636 39.52 8.51 65.78
N ILE A 637 39.93 7.32 65.34
CA ILE A 637 41.29 7.06 64.84
C ILE A 637 41.24 6.77 63.33
N PRO A 638 41.96 7.53 62.49
CA PRO A 638 42.05 7.24 61.06
C PRO A 638 42.94 6.01 60.80
N PRO A 639 42.79 5.34 59.65
CA PRO A 639 43.54 4.12 59.33
C PRO A 639 45.05 4.34 59.35
N ASN A 640 45.78 3.43 59.98
CA ASN A 640 47.23 3.47 60.17
C ASN A 640 47.75 4.64 61.03
N ASP A 641 46.86 5.34 61.74
CA ASP A 641 47.24 6.40 62.68
C ASP A 641 47.04 5.96 64.14
N LYS A 642 47.25 6.89 65.07
CA LYS A 642 47.16 6.68 66.52
C LYS A 642 46.47 7.86 67.20
N ALA A 643 45.69 7.58 68.23
CA ALA A 643 45.24 8.58 69.18
C ALA A 643 46.13 8.60 70.42
N PHE A 644 46.16 9.71 71.12
CA PHE A 644 46.90 9.90 72.36
C PHE A 644 46.00 10.58 73.40
N TYR A 645 46.14 10.22 74.66
CA TYR A 645 45.49 10.97 75.73
C TYR A 645 46.40 11.15 76.93
N GLN A 646 46.18 12.25 77.62
CA GLN A 646 46.91 12.63 78.82
C GLN A 646 45.94 13.10 79.88
N ILE A 647 46.06 12.56 81.09
CA ILE A 647 45.27 12.98 82.25
C ILE A 647 46.21 13.57 83.29
N THR A 648 45.93 14.81 83.66
CA THR A 648 46.63 15.50 84.75
C THR A 648 45.72 15.68 85.95
N VAL A 649 46.26 15.52 87.15
CA VAL A 649 45.58 15.79 88.42
C VAL A 649 46.42 16.81 89.19
N ASP A 650 45.84 17.95 89.56
CA ASP A 650 46.55 19.12 90.14
C ASP A 650 47.83 19.48 89.35
N ASN A 651 47.71 19.52 88.03
CA ASN A 651 48.78 19.80 87.06
C ASN A 651 49.94 18.78 87.04
N LYS A 652 49.80 17.59 87.64
CA LYS A 652 50.74 16.47 87.49
C LYS A 652 50.17 15.42 86.54
N VAL A 653 50.97 14.94 85.58
CA VAL A 653 50.55 13.85 84.68
C VAL A 653 50.46 12.55 85.47
N VAL A 654 49.30 11.92 85.43
CA VAL A 654 49.02 10.68 86.15
C VAL A 654 48.84 9.51 85.18
N ILE A 655 48.23 9.75 84.03
CA ILE A 655 48.06 8.75 82.96
C ILE A 655 48.43 9.40 81.63
N SER A 656 49.19 8.68 80.82
CA SER A 656 49.53 9.07 79.45
C SER A 656 49.70 7.81 78.61
N GLU A 657 48.86 7.62 77.61
CA GLU A 657 48.88 6.43 76.74
C GLU A 657 48.58 6.78 75.28
N THR A 658 49.07 5.93 74.38
CA THR A 658 48.78 5.97 72.95
C THR A 658 47.87 4.79 72.59
N ILE A 659 46.85 5.05 71.78
CA ILE A 659 45.91 4.06 71.27
C ILE A 659 46.13 3.94 69.76
N LEU A 660 46.47 2.74 69.29
CA LEU A 660 46.68 2.48 67.86
C LEU A 660 45.34 2.22 67.17
N TYR A 661 45.27 2.52 65.86
CA TYR A 661 44.15 2.09 65.03
C TYR A 661 43.91 0.57 65.21
N PRO A 662 42.69 0.13 65.54
CA PRO A 662 42.44 -1.27 65.86
C PRO A 662 42.56 -2.13 64.59
N VAL A 663 43.52 -3.06 64.64
CA VAL A 663 43.67 -4.12 63.64
C VAL A 663 42.57 -5.15 63.88
N GLU A 664 41.82 -5.51 62.84
CA GLU A 664 40.83 -6.59 62.89
C GLU A 664 41.47 -7.97 63.09
#